data_AF-A0A2E9X9X5-F1
#
_entry.id   AF-A0A2E9X9X5-F1
#
_cell.length_a   1.000
_cell.length_b   1.000
_cell.length_c   1.000
_cell.angle_alpha   90.00
_cell.angle_beta   90.00
_cell.angle_gamma   90.00
#
_symmetry.space_group_name_H-M   'P 1'
#
loop_
_entity.id
_entity.type
_entity.pdbx_description
1 polymer ?
#
loop_
_entity_poly.entity_id
_entity_poly.type
_entity_poly.pdbx_seq_one_letter_code
_entity_poly.pdbx_strand_id
1 'polypeptide(L)'
;MLLSAALLFASCAGASNPPLEAAVSVVAVENASSSLGFDVNRHGWFFENYEASEPQLFGVTDAVALFGDAAVCVEISGDCTPTPAAAEWIDMVASAMEYGVCEGLTIASVDRFLVGAAPETGSLVLTSELERQIARLFATQFLHDVIAATKDWRDQSVTDIVSELQASLADPFAEQYTLGVYSKFGGHSVLPYAVDLDSQGRGVIFVYDPNWPGEKRYIEVDTQANRWRFSYFAADQVTDPEAWTGGNGRIDLTPLSVREAPFSEPFKGSGTGVKQLLAISSSARNWTLTSADGVLDAKSVVPGRDGVVAVTRGAPLDRGSQPTHLVLVEWSEDAELQVEDGAAKLSLFTKAGAGSVVVSDTATIKVQAPPSTDSDEETTGLTIEVDVAKETKATVTIASATERIQVKAEADRRTSVQLATSSTRIEVTDTQGINVVTVEVPRSDERLDIVVDKDGDIETYVPQSISVEERIEAIEESKELLVGDDVTSRTVEVSSIVAEKVEIKDLGINTTDEAKTTTTLDQRSAVSTDSKDDEERTLPADITENDVTGIRVNEAGDSGTLILANGSEIQVRISSNGDVVTSDGRTVDITVKPSKDEQKKEADTTSDKNTTERKKEETTDSNKDEPLDKKEADTTSDKNTTERKKEETTDSNKGASDFKLGDSKSETPKKDDPASFDSESDNRASDFKLEDKKR
;
A
#
# COMPACT_ATOMS: atom_id res chain seq x y z
N MET A 1 -18.34 -35.02 -56.73
CA MET A 1 -17.54 -33.80 -56.50
C MET A 1 -18.30 -32.93 -55.52
N LEU A 2 -17.74 -32.72 -54.35
CA LEU A 2 -18.16 -31.72 -53.35
C LEU A 2 -16.89 -31.35 -52.59
N LEU A 3 -16.70 -30.06 -52.30
CA LEU A 3 -15.42 -29.53 -51.87
C LEU A 3 -15.42 -29.34 -50.36
N SER A 4 -14.63 -30.13 -49.62
CA SER A 4 -14.51 -29.99 -48.17
C SER A 4 -13.72 -28.73 -47.81
N ALA A 5 -14.40 -27.71 -47.30
CA ALA A 5 -13.75 -26.57 -46.66
C ALA A 5 -13.27 -27.00 -45.26
N ALA A 6 -11.95 -26.96 -45.02
CA ALA A 6 -11.39 -27.18 -43.71
C ALA A 6 -11.44 -25.89 -42.89
N LEU A 7 -12.18 -25.89 -41.78
CA LEU A 7 -12.03 -24.84 -40.77
C LEU A 7 -10.69 -25.06 -40.04
N LEU A 8 -9.78 -24.08 -40.18
CA LEU A 8 -8.62 -23.98 -39.32
C LEU A 8 -9.06 -23.43 -37.95
N PHE A 9 -9.05 -24.29 -36.94
CA PHE A 9 -9.10 -23.83 -35.55
C PHE A 9 -7.78 -23.09 -35.25
N ALA A 10 -7.84 -21.76 -35.22
CA ALA A 10 -6.76 -20.94 -34.68
C ALA A 10 -6.70 -21.16 -33.17
N SER A 11 -5.79 -22.03 -32.72
CA SER A 11 -5.45 -22.12 -31.30
C SER A 11 -4.75 -20.83 -30.91
N CYS A 12 -5.37 -20.05 -30.00
CA CYS A 12 -4.74 -18.90 -29.38
C CYS A 12 -3.67 -19.37 -28.38
N ALA A 13 -2.52 -19.79 -28.90
CA ALA A 13 -1.29 -19.80 -28.11
C ALA A 13 -1.06 -18.38 -27.57
N GLY A 14 -0.68 -18.26 -26.30
CA GLY A 14 -0.56 -16.97 -25.61
C GLY A 14 0.35 -16.01 -26.37
N ALA A 15 -0.19 -14.86 -26.77
CA ALA A 15 0.62 -13.79 -27.30
C ALA A 15 1.45 -13.20 -26.16
N SER A 16 2.78 -13.22 -26.32
CA SER A 16 3.71 -12.46 -25.48
C SER A 16 3.32 -10.98 -25.46
N ASN A 17 3.39 -10.33 -24.30
CA ASN A 17 3.26 -8.87 -24.21
C ASN A 17 4.47 -8.22 -24.91
N PRO A 18 4.32 -7.62 -26.11
CA PRO A 18 5.46 -7.00 -26.79
C PRO A 18 5.89 -5.74 -26.01
N PRO A 19 7.16 -5.32 -26.14
CA PRO A 19 7.58 -3.97 -25.75
C PRO A 19 6.66 -2.90 -26.33
N LEU A 20 6.47 -1.82 -25.59
CA LEU A 20 5.96 -0.57 -26.12
C LEU A 20 7.00 0.00 -27.11
N GLU A 21 6.56 0.75 -28.12
CA GLU A 21 7.51 1.36 -29.09
C GLU A 21 8.53 2.28 -28.41
N ALA A 22 8.21 2.77 -27.21
CA ALA A 22 9.09 3.48 -26.28
C ALA A 22 10.49 2.86 -26.13
N ALA A 23 10.61 1.53 -26.08
CA ALA A 23 11.88 0.84 -25.83
C ALA A 23 12.93 1.00 -26.95
N VAL A 24 12.55 1.50 -28.14
CA VAL A 24 13.42 1.55 -29.33
C VAL A 24 14.32 2.79 -29.39
N SER A 25 14.19 3.74 -28.44
CA SER A 25 14.97 5.00 -28.45
C SER A 25 15.44 5.48 -27.08
N VAL A 26 15.40 4.62 -26.06
CA VAL A 26 15.89 4.89 -24.70
C VAL A 26 17.34 5.38 -24.73
N VAL A 27 17.60 6.58 -24.21
CA VAL A 27 18.97 7.11 -24.07
C VAL A 27 19.68 6.47 -22.87
N ALA A 28 21.01 6.57 -22.80
CA ALA A 28 21.71 6.18 -21.58
C ALA A 28 21.38 7.19 -20.46
N VAL A 29 21.08 6.68 -19.25
CA VAL A 29 20.63 7.40 -18.04
C VAL A 29 21.20 8.81 -17.87
N GLU A 30 22.50 8.99 -18.09
CA GLU A 30 23.22 10.26 -17.97
C GLU A 30 22.80 11.35 -19.00
N ASN A 31 21.84 11.05 -19.89
CA ASN A 31 21.23 11.95 -20.86
C ASN A 31 19.70 12.06 -20.68
N ALA A 32 19.12 11.47 -19.61
CA ALA A 32 17.69 11.52 -19.34
C ALA A 32 17.19 12.96 -19.07
N SER A 33 15.90 13.21 -19.30
CA SER A 33 15.29 14.55 -19.24
C SER A 33 15.23 15.14 -17.82
N SER A 34 15.00 14.30 -16.81
CA SER A 34 15.09 14.61 -15.38
C SER A 34 15.83 13.47 -14.68
N SER A 35 16.66 13.76 -13.68
CA SER A 35 17.41 12.75 -12.92
C SER A 35 17.88 13.29 -11.58
N LEU A 36 17.62 12.53 -10.53
CA LEU A 36 17.99 12.84 -9.14
C LEU A 36 19.51 12.65 -8.88
N GLY A 37 20.26 12.10 -9.84
CA GLY A 37 21.70 11.82 -9.70
C GLY A 37 22.01 10.54 -8.92
N PHE A 38 21.01 9.70 -8.66
CA PHE A 38 21.17 8.40 -8.03
C PHE A 38 21.92 7.42 -8.96
N ASP A 39 22.96 6.74 -8.45
CA ASP A 39 23.66 5.66 -9.15
C ASP A 39 23.33 4.32 -8.48
N VAL A 40 22.68 3.43 -9.23
CA VAL A 40 22.30 2.07 -8.78
C VAL A 40 23.52 1.28 -8.26
N ASN A 41 24.74 1.57 -8.75
CA ASN A 41 25.97 0.88 -8.34
C ASN A 41 26.57 1.38 -7.02
N ARG A 42 25.93 2.38 -6.39
CA ARG A 42 26.43 3.06 -5.18
C ARG A 42 25.33 3.28 -4.14
N HIS A 43 24.13 3.61 -4.58
CA HIS A 43 23.03 4.05 -3.72
C HIS A 43 21.89 3.01 -3.62
N GLY A 44 21.84 2.03 -4.53
CA GLY A 44 21.00 0.82 -4.40
C GLY A 44 21.69 -0.26 -3.55
N TRP A 45 20.91 -1.22 -3.04
CA TRP A 45 21.46 -2.37 -2.31
C TRP A 45 22.15 -3.38 -3.25
N PHE A 46 23.18 -4.06 -2.75
CA PHE A 46 23.93 -5.13 -3.45
C PHE A 46 23.55 -6.55 -2.98
N PHE A 47 22.44 -6.68 -2.26
CA PHE A 47 21.75 -7.93 -1.98
C PHE A 47 20.32 -7.85 -2.55
N GLU A 48 19.77 -8.99 -2.93
CA GLU A 48 18.44 -9.10 -3.54
C GLU A 48 17.33 -8.94 -2.50
N ASN A 49 16.15 -8.52 -2.96
CA ASN A 49 14.89 -8.69 -2.23
C ASN A 49 14.69 -10.17 -1.84
N TYR A 50 14.20 -10.42 -0.64
CA TYR A 50 14.11 -11.75 -0.05
C TYR A 50 12.75 -12.00 0.60
N GLU A 51 12.25 -13.22 0.47
CA GLU A 51 11.14 -13.76 1.28
C GLU A 51 11.65 -13.90 2.72
N ALA A 52 11.09 -13.13 3.66
CA ALA A 52 11.62 -13.05 5.02
C ALA A 52 11.24 -14.28 5.87
N SER A 53 12.11 -14.62 6.81
CA SER A 53 11.92 -15.75 7.74
C SER A 53 12.54 -15.46 9.10
N GLU A 54 12.13 -16.15 10.16
CA GLU A 54 12.66 -15.94 11.53
C GLU A 54 14.19 -15.96 11.58
N PRO A 55 14.88 -14.94 12.14
CA PRO A 55 14.37 -13.83 12.98
C PRO A 55 14.20 -12.48 12.23
N GLN A 56 14.09 -12.50 10.90
CA GLN A 56 13.98 -11.31 10.05
C GLN A 56 12.57 -10.70 9.99
N LEU A 57 11.56 -11.40 10.54
CA LEU A 57 10.17 -10.99 10.50
C LEU A 57 9.92 -9.81 11.45
N PHE A 58 8.95 -8.97 11.08
CA PHE A 58 8.50 -7.85 11.90
C PHE A 58 8.02 -8.32 13.28
N GLY A 59 8.61 -7.81 14.35
CA GLY A 59 8.38 -8.28 15.73
C GLY A 59 7.89 -7.21 16.71
N VAL A 60 7.71 -7.60 17.98
CA VAL A 60 7.26 -6.70 19.07
C VAL A 60 8.17 -5.47 19.19
N THR A 61 9.49 -5.66 19.15
CA THR A 61 10.49 -4.60 19.18
C THR A 61 10.35 -3.61 18.01
N ASP A 62 9.92 -4.06 16.82
CA ASP A 62 9.67 -3.16 15.68
C ASP A 62 8.38 -2.36 15.83
N ALA A 63 7.34 -2.99 16.37
CA ALA A 63 6.09 -2.30 16.70
C ALA A 63 6.34 -1.22 17.77
N VAL A 64 7.13 -1.52 18.81
CA VAL A 64 7.52 -0.53 19.83
C VAL A 64 8.33 0.62 19.21
N ALA A 65 9.22 0.34 18.28
CA ALA A 65 9.99 1.38 17.58
C ALA A 65 9.14 2.26 16.64
N LEU A 66 8.07 1.73 16.03
CA LEU A 66 7.16 2.51 15.17
C LEU A 66 6.07 3.28 15.92
N PHE A 67 5.50 2.71 16.98
CA PHE A 67 4.27 3.20 17.63
C PHE A 67 4.45 3.56 19.13
N GLY A 68 5.62 3.30 19.70
CA GLY A 68 5.88 3.43 21.13
C GLY A 68 5.35 2.25 21.96
N ASP A 69 5.90 2.09 23.16
CA ASP A 69 5.47 1.04 24.09
C ASP A 69 4.06 1.28 24.66
N ALA A 70 3.64 2.52 24.82
CA ALA A 70 2.30 2.89 25.28
C ALA A 70 1.16 2.48 24.32
N ALA A 71 1.46 2.24 23.04
CA ALA A 71 0.50 1.67 22.09
C ALA A 71 0.55 0.13 22.07
N VAL A 72 1.77 -0.43 22.03
CA VAL A 72 1.99 -1.86 21.79
C VAL A 72 1.84 -2.70 23.06
N CYS A 73 2.40 -2.25 24.18
CA CYS A 73 2.61 -3.06 25.39
C CYS A 73 1.46 -2.91 26.40
N VAL A 74 1.12 -3.99 27.09
CA VAL A 74 0.18 -3.95 28.23
C VAL A 74 0.80 -3.29 29.47
N GLU A 75 2.13 -3.39 29.64
CA GLU A 75 2.87 -2.66 30.67
C GLU A 75 4.07 -1.91 30.06
N ILE A 76 4.28 -0.67 30.52
CA ILE A 76 5.40 0.22 30.13
C ILE A 76 6.50 0.33 31.20
N SER A 77 6.35 -0.40 32.31
CA SER A 77 7.32 -0.44 33.43
C SER A 77 8.11 -1.75 33.52
N GLY A 78 7.65 -2.80 32.83
CA GLY A 78 8.25 -4.13 32.82
C GLY A 78 8.62 -4.58 31.41
N ASP A 79 8.58 -5.90 31.20
CA ASP A 79 8.73 -6.55 29.91
C ASP A 79 7.54 -6.19 29.01
N CYS A 80 7.79 -5.85 27.73
CA CYS A 80 6.70 -5.55 26.80
C CYS A 80 5.99 -6.85 26.39
N THR A 81 4.82 -7.09 26.98
CA THR A 81 3.87 -8.07 26.46
C THR A 81 2.91 -7.32 25.52
N PRO A 82 2.80 -7.66 24.22
CA PRO A 82 1.96 -6.92 23.29
C PRO A 82 0.47 -7.12 23.61
N THR A 83 -0.36 -6.09 23.39
CA THR A 83 -1.82 -6.22 23.45
C THR A 83 -2.31 -7.29 22.44
N PRO A 84 -3.48 -7.93 22.66
CA PRO A 84 -3.96 -8.96 21.74
C PRO A 84 -4.15 -8.44 20.30
N ALA A 85 -4.58 -7.18 20.14
CA ALA A 85 -4.74 -6.54 18.84
C ALA A 85 -3.40 -6.20 18.17
N ALA A 86 -2.40 -5.71 18.93
CA ALA A 86 -1.05 -5.50 18.42
C ALA A 86 -0.43 -6.83 17.95
N ALA A 87 -0.66 -7.93 18.67
CA ALA A 87 -0.19 -9.26 18.27
C ALA A 87 -0.83 -9.75 16.95
N GLU A 88 -2.13 -9.56 16.73
CA GLU A 88 -2.76 -9.88 15.42
C GLU A 88 -2.19 -9.03 14.27
N TRP A 89 -1.80 -7.78 14.53
CA TRP A 89 -1.23 -6.89 13.52
C TRP A 89 0.24 -7.20 13.21
N ILE A 90 1.05 -7.49 14.24
CA ILE A 90 2.41 -8.03 14.09
C ILE A 90 2.38 -9.30 13.23
N ASP A 91 1.51 -10.27 13.58
CA ASP A 91 1.34 -11.50 12.81
C ASP A 91 0.84 -11.24 11.37
N MET A 92 0.06 -10.19 11.12
CA MET A 92 -0.36 -9.80 9.75
C MET A 92 0.84 -9.30 8.93
N VAL A 93 1.64 -8.38 9.49
CA VAL A 93 2.79 -7.78 8.79
C VAL A 93 3.90 -8.81 8.59
N ALA A 94 4.20 -9.63 9.60
CA ALA A 94 5.15 -10.73 9.49
C ALA A 94 4.78 -11.68 8.33
N SER A 95 3.52 -12.15 8.28
CA SER A 95 3.05 -12.99 7.17
C SER A 95 3.00 -12.30 5.80
N ALA A 96 3.16 -10.98 5.72
CA ALA A 96 3.28 -10.28 4.45
C ALA A 96 4.74 -10.20 3.97
N MET A 97 5.71 -10.16 4.89
CA MET A 97 7.15 -10.16 4.56
C MET A 97 7.63 -11.51 4.01
N GLU A 98 6.89 -12.60 4.29
CA GLU A 98 7.06 -13.92 3.66
C GLU A 98 6.99 -13.87 2.11
N TYR A 99 6.49 -12.77 1.51
CA TYR A 99 6.38 -12.58 0.06
C TYR A 99 7.29 -11.48 -0.50
N GLY A 100 8.30 -11.07 0.26
CA GLY A 100 9.30 -10.07 -0.15
C GLY A 100 9.22 -8.76 0.64
N VAL A 101 10.36 -8.09 0.78
CA VAL A 101 10.54 -6.84 1.54
C VAL A 101 10.87 -5.62 0.67
N CYS A 102 10.60 -5.70 -0.64
CA CYS A 102 10.93 -4.67 -1.65
C CYS A 102 10.60 -3.23 -1.23
N GLU A 103 9.47 -3.02 -0.56
CA GLU A 103 9.06 -1.71 -0.04
C GLU A 103 10.04 -1.13 0.97
N GLY A 104 10.44 -1.90 1.99
CA GLY A 104 11.44 -1.43 2.97
C GLY A 104 12.79 -1.14 2.30
N LEU A 105 13.16 -1.94 1.29
CA LEU A 105 14.40 -1.75 0.53
C LEU A 105 14.41 -0.47 -0.31
N THR A 106 13.30 -0.10 -0.97
CA THR A 106 13.22 1.14 -1.75
C THR A 106 13.27 2.37 -0.84
N ILE A 107 12.48 2.38 0.24
CA ILE A 107 12.44 3.50 1.20
C ILE A 107 13.81 3.71 1.84
N ALA A 108 14.42 2.65 2.36
CA ALA A 108 15.75 2.73 2.99
C ALA A 108 16.85 3.14 2.00
N SER A 109 16.72 2.77 0.71
CA SER A 109 17.68 3.18 -0.33
C SER A 109 17.57 4.66 -0.69
N VAL A 110 16.35 5.20 -0.80
CA VAL A 110 16.13 6.61 -1.17
C VAL A 110 16.41 7.57 -0.02
N ASP A 111 15.95 7.29 1.21
CA ASP A 111 16.25 8.17 2.35
C ASP A 111 17.77 8.31 2.54
N ARG A 112 18.48 7.18 2.64
CA ARG A 112 19.94 7.14 2.81
C ARG A 112 20.68 7.89 1.71
N PHE A 113 20.13 7.91 0.49
CA PHE A 113 20.66 8.72 -0.60
C PHE A 113 20.39 10.23 -0.38
N LEU A 114 19.17 10.62 -0.03
CA LEU A 114 18.76 12.02 0.18
C LEU A 114 19.47 12.68 1.37
N VAL A 115 19.82 11.92 2.42
CA VAL A 115 20.65 12.41 3.55
C VAL A 115 22.15 12.25 3.32
N GLY A 116 22.58 11.67 2.19
CA GLY A 116 23.99 11.45 1.86
C GLY A 116 24.72 10.48 2.81
N ALA A 117 24.01 9.47 3.34
CA ALA A 117 24.47 8.59 4.40
C ALA A 117 25.80 7.88 4.08
N ALA A 118 26.73 7.91 5.03
CA ALA A 118 28.02 7.24 4.94
C ALA A 118 28.07 6.00 5.86
N PRO A 119 28.61 4.85 5.40
CA PRO A 119 29.09 4.59 4.04
C PRO A 119 27.92 4.42 3.05
N GLU A 120 28.22 4.51 1.75
CA GLU A 120 27.23 4.45 0.67
C GLU A 120 26.45 3.11 0.69
N THR A 121 25.15 3.14 0.36
CA THR A 121 24.22 2.00 0.48
C THR A 121 24.69 0.72 -0.21
N GLY A 122 25.27 0.80 -1.41
CA GLY A 122 25.82 -0.34 -2.15
C GLY A 122 27.11 -0.94 -1.54
N SER A 123 27.66 -0.33 -0.49
CA SER A 123 28.79 -0.87 0.27
C SER A 123 28.38 -1.55 1.59
N LEU A 124 27.10 -1.45 1.97
CA LEU A 124 26.56 -2.16 3.13
C LEU A 124 26.28 -3.64 2.81
N VAL A 125 26.37 -4.46 3.84
CA VAL A 125 25.92 -5.87 3.83
C VAL A 125 24.65 -5.99 4.65
N LEU A 126 23.81 -6.98 4.36
CA LEU A 126 22.63 -7.27 5.16
C LEU A 126 23.06 -7.75 6.55
N THR A 127 22.82 -6.91 7.56
CA THR A 127 22.97 -7.20 9.00
C THR A 127 21.59 -7.27 9.64
N SER A 128 21.43 -7.92 10.79
CA SER A 128 20.10 -8.01 11.41
C SER A 128 19.55 -6.68 11.90
N GLU A 129 20.41 -5.74 12.28
CA GLU A 129 20.05 -4.33 12.48
C GLU A 129 19.36 -3.72 11.24
N LEU A 130 19.94 -3.94 10.05
CA LEU A 130 19.38 -3.51 8.77
C LEU A 130 18.14 -4.32 8.36
N GLU A 131 18.10 -5.64 8.60
CA GLU A 131 16.91 -6.48 8.38
C GLU A 131 15.70 -5.93 9.17
N ARG A 132 15.92 -5.49 10.41
CA ARG A 132 14.88 -4.91 11.28
C ARG A 132 14.50 -3.48 10.87
N GLN A 133 15.46 -2.65 10.41
CA GLN A 133 15.15 -1.35 9.78
C GLN A 133 14.28 -1.54 8.51
N ILE A 134 14.62 -2.51 7.66
CA ILE A 134 13.85 -2.87 6.46
C ILE A 134 12.45 -3.37 6.86
N ALA A 135 12.32 -4.20 7.90
CA ALA A 135 11.03 -4.68 8.42
C ALA A 135 10.12 -3.52 8.84
N ARG A 136 10.66 -2.55 9.60
CA ARG A 136 9.92 -1.35 10.03
C ARG A 136 9.46 -0.50 8.85
N LEU A 137 10.34 -0.22 7.89
CA LEU A 137 10.01 0.58 6.71
C LEU A 137 9.01 -0.15 5.80
N PHE A 138 9.12 -1.47 5.64
CA PHE A 138 8.11 -2.29 4.96
C PHE A 138 6.73 -2.22 5.64
N ALA A 139 6.68 -2.24 6.97
CA ALA A 139 5.44 -2.16 7.75
C ALA A 139 4.68 -0.85 7.57
N THR A 140 5.35 0.25 7.21
CA THR A 140 4.68 1.55 6.97
C THR A 140 3.63 1.52 5.85
N GLN A 141 3.69 0.56 4.91
CA GLN A 141 2.70 0.44 3.83
C GLN A 141 1.28 0.03 4.32
N PHE A 142 1.17 -0.45 5.56
CA PHE A 142 -0.09 -0.84 6.20
C PHE A 142 -0.74 0.31 6.98
N LEU A 143 -0.07 1.46 7.09
CA LEU A 143 -0.59 2.64 7.79
C LEU A 143 -1.54 3.39 6.87
N HIS A 144 -2.70 3.79 7.40
CA HIS A 144 -3.73 4.44 6.58
C HIS A 144 -3.23 5.71 5.89
N ASP A 145 -2.44 6.55 6.54
CA ASP A 145 -2.06 7.84 5.95
C ASP A 145 -1.14 7.64 4.73
N VAL A 146 -0.31 6.59 4.77
CA VAL A 146 0.47 6.09 3.64
C VAL A 146 -0.45 5.52 2.54
N ILE A 147 -1.47 4.72 2.91
CA ILE A 147 -2.46 4.15 1.99
C ILE A 147 -3.29 5.26 1.30
N ALA A 148 -3.73 6.27 2.04
CA ALA A 148 -4.55 7.39 1.60
C ALA A 148 -3.76 8.32 0.66
N ALA A 149 -2.55 8.71 1.03
CA ALA A 149 -1.66 9.48 0.15
C ALA A 149 -1.32 8.71 -1.14
N THR A 150 -1.14 7.39 -1.06
CA THR A 150 -0.95 6.54 -2.26
C THR A 150 -2.22 6.42 -3.10
N LYS A 151 -3.41 6.44 -2.48
CA LYS A 151 -4.71 6.36 -3.17
C LYS A 151 -4.90 7.51 -4.15
N ASP A 152 -4.50 8.73 -3.77
CA ASP A 152 -4.67 9.90 -4.63
C ASP A 152 -3.72 9.92 -5.83
N TRP A 153 -2.57 9.24 -5.74
CA TRP A 153 -1.70 8.96 -6.89
C TRP A 153 -2.21 7.83 -7.78
N ARG A 154 -2.81 6.79 -7.18
CA ARG A 154 -3.35 5.62 -7.90
C ARG A 154 -4.53 5.96 -8.83
N ASP A 155 -5.26 7.03 -8.51
CA ASP A 155 -6.34 7.58 -9.32
C ASP A 155 -5.85 8.45 -10.51
N GLN A 156 -4.55 8.80 -10.58
CA GLN A 156 -3.98 9.61 -11.66
C GLN A 156 -3.72 8.83 -12.96
N SER A 157 -3.46 9.53 -14.07
CA SER A 157 -3.01 8.87 -15.31
C SER A 157 -1.49 8.65 -15.32
N VAL A 158 -1.03 7.78 -16.22
CA VAL A 158 0.41 7.61 -16.49
C VAL A 158 1.07 8.92 -16.95
N THR A 159 0.32 9.85 -17.56
CA THR A 159 0.84 11.18 -17.91
C THR A 159 1.18 11.99 -16.67
N ASP A 160 0.29 12.00 -15.68
CA ASP A 160 0.41 12.85 -14.49
C ASP A 160 1.47 12.29 -13.54
N ILE A 161 1.49 10.97 -13.33
CA ILE A 161 2.54 10.26 -12.58
C ILE A 161 3.93 10.52 -13.18
N VAL A 162 4.08 10.45 -14.50
CA VAL A 162 5.37 10.72 -15.16
C VAL A 162 5.72 12.21 -15.10
N SER A 163 4.73 13.11 -15.15
CA SER A 163 4.95 14.56 -15.02
C SER A 163 5.41 14.95 -13.61
N GLU A 164 4.85 14.34 -12.58
CA GLU A 164 5.31 14.49 -11.20
C GLU A 164 6.75 14.02 -11.06
N LEU A 165 7.08 12.82 -11.55
CA LEU A 165 8.45 12.31 -11.51
C LEU A 165 9.43 13.20 -12.28
N GLN A 166 9.01 13.86 -13.37
CA GLN A 166 9.86 14.84 -14.05
C GLN A 166 10.14 16.11 -13.24
N ALA A 167 9.23 16.50 -12.34
CA ALA A 167 9.42 17.64 -11.43
C ALA A 167 10.21 17.23 -10.17
N SER A 168 9.75 16.18 -9.47
CA SER A 168 10.37 15.57 -8.29
C SER A 168 11.84 15.21 -8.51
N LEU A 169 12.16 14.56 -9.63
CA LEU A 169 13.53 14.14 -9.96
C LEU A 169 14.37 15.27 -10.60
N ALA A 170 13.87 16.50 -10.70
CA ALA A 170 14.63 17.67 -11.13
C ALA A 170 15.15 18.51 -9.95
N ASP A 171 14.63 18.32 -8.73
CA ASP A 171 15.05 19.01 -7.53
C ASP A 171 15.05 18.06 -6.31
N PRO A 172 16.21 17.72 -5.71
CA PRO A 172 16.29 16.84 -4.55
C PRO A 172 15.68 17.42 -3.27
N PHE A 173 15.24 18.69 -3.28
CA PHE A 173 14.47 19.31 -2.19
C PHE A 173 12.94 19.24 -2.41
N ALA A 174 12.46 18.80 -3.57
CA ALA A 174 11.05 18.50 -3.80
C ALA A 174 10.64 17.18 -3.10
N GLU A 175 9.33 16.93 -2.98
CA GLU A 175 8.81 15.63 -2.55
C GLU A 175 9.37 14.50 -3.41
N GLN A 176 9.68 13.37 -2.79
CA GLN A 176 10.26 12.19 -3.44
C GLN A 176 9.35 10.98 -3.21
N TYR A 177 9.48 9.96 -4.05
CA TYR A 177 8.48 8.90 -4.11
C TYR A 177 9.08 7.50 -4.21
N THR A 178 8.42 6.53 -3.58
CA THR A 178 8.49 5.12 -4.00
C THR A 178 7.39 4.85 -5.02
N LEU A 179 7.64 3.97 -5.99
CA LEU A 179 6.72 3.70 -7.10
C LEU A 179 6.23 2.25 -7.03
N GLY A 180 4.92 2.08 -6.88
CA GLY A 180 4.25 0.78 -6.90
C GLY A 180 3.84 0.38 -8.31
N VAL A 181 4.18 -0.84 -8.74
CA VAL A 181 3.62 -1.46 -9.96
C VAL A 181 2.83 -2.72 -9.61
N TYR A 182 1.64 -2.88 -10.20
CA TYR A 182 0.68 -3.90 -9.80
C TYR A 182 0.23 -4.79 -10.95
N SER A 183 0.18 -6.09 -10.69
CA SER A 183 -0.20 -7.10 -11.68
C SER A 183 -1.15 -8.17 -11.11
N LYS A 184 -1.38 -9.22 -11.89
CA LYS A 184 -2.10 -10.43 -11.45
C LYS A 184 -1.31 -11.28 -10.43
N PHE A 185 -0.06 -10.91 -10.12
CA PHE A 185 0.83 -11.64 -9.22
C PHE A 185 1.04 -10.95 -7.86
N GLY A 186 0.55 -9.72 -7.68
CA GLY A 186 0.81 -8.88 -6.50
C GLY A 186 1.24 -7.47 -6.90
N GLY A 187 1.71 -6.69 -5.92
CA GLY A 187 2.43 -5.43 -6.13
C GLY A 187 3.94 -5.62 -6.00
N HIS A 188 4.70 -4.71 -6.60
CA HIS A 188 6.15 -4.56 -6.40
C HIS A 188 6.51 -3.11 -6.13
N SER A 189 7.55 -2.87 -5.32
CA SER A 189 8.09 -1.53 -5.07
C SER A 189 9.40 -1.34 -5.82
N VAL A 190 9.50 -0.23 -6.56
CA VAL A 190 10.75 0.20 -7.20
C VAL A 190 11.00 1.69 -6.91
N LEU A 191 12.26 2.09 -6.93
CA LEU A 191 12.68 3.48 -6.67
C LEU A 191 12.93 4.20 -8.00
N PRO A 192 12.05 5.11 -8.46
CA PRO A 192 12.29 5.91 -9.65
C PRO A 192 13.44 6.90 -9.40
N TYR A 193 14.33 7.08 -10.38
CA TYR A 193 15.47 7.99 -10.23
C TYR A 193 15.81 8.86 -11.46
N ALA A 194 15.30 8.51 -12.63
CA ALA A 194 15.37 9.37 -13.82
C ALA A 194 14.18 9.10 -14.77
N VAL A 195 13.84 10.08 -15.62
CA VAL A 195 12.81 9.95 -16.66
C VAL A 195 13.37 10.41 -18.00
N ASP A 196 13.16 9.60 -19.05
CA ASP A 196 13.46 9.91 -20.44
C ASP A 196 12.18 9.74 -21.29
N LEU A 197 11.82 10.75 -22.08
CA LEU A 197 10.63 10.76 -22.94
C LEU A 197 10.93 11.38 -24.31
N ASP A 198 10.37 10.77 -25.35
CA ASP A 198 10.26 11.38 -26.67
C ASP A 198 9.23 12.52 -26.70
N SER A 199 9.28 13.35 -27.75
CA SER A 199 8.32 14.43 -27.99
C SER A 199 6.87 13.97 -28.26
N GLN A 200 6.60 12.67 -28.20
CA GLN A 200 5.27 12.07 -28.32
C GLN A 200 4.77 11.50 -26.98
N GLY A 201 5.54 11.64 -25.89
CA GLY A 201 5.17 11.18 -24.55
C GLY A 201 5.45 9.70 -24.28
N ARG A 202 6.36 9.08 -25.05
CA ARG A 202 6.77 7.67 -24.90
C ARG A 202 8.23 7.59 -24.46
N GLY A 203 8.56 6.67 -23.56
CA GLY A 203 9.93 6.49 -23.11
C GLY A 203 10.02 5.60 -21.88
N VAL A 204 10.86 5.96 -20.91
CA VAL A 204 11.10 5.18 -19.71
C VAL A 204 11.17 6.01 -18.43
N ILE A 205 10.68 5.40 -17.35
CA ILE A 205 11.10 5.73 -15.98
C ILE A 205 12.25 4.77 -15.65
N PHE A 206 13.44 5.28 -15.37
CA PHE A 206 14.54 4.46 -14.85
C PHE A 206 14.34 4.22 -13.36
N VAL A 207 14.49 2.97 -12.93
CA VAL A 207 14.18 2.54 -11.56
C VAL A 207 15.31 1.70 -10.97
N TYR A 208 15.60 1.89 -9.68
CA TYR A 208 16.28 0.87 -8.89
C TYR A 208 15.24 -0.17 -8.48
N ASP A 209 15.55 -1.43 -8.76
CA ASP A 209 14.69 -2.58 -8.55
C ASP A 209 15.34 -3.50 -7.52
N PRO A 210 14.74 -3.68 -6.33
CA PRO A 210 15.27 -4.59 -5.32
C PRO A 210 15.42 -6.05 -5.79
N ASN A 211 14.70 -6.48 -6.83
CA ASN A 211 14.82 -7.83 -7.38
C ASN A 211 16.02 -7.98 -8.35
N TRP A 212 16.65 -6.88 -8.77
CA TRP A 212 17.79 -6.89 -9.70
C TRP A 212 18.90 -5.90 -9.26
N PRO A 213 19.61 -6.17 -8.15
CA PRO A 213 20.73 -5.35 -7.66
C PRO A 213 21.78 -4.99 -8.71
N GLY A 214 22.22 -3.73 -8.72
CA GLY A 214 23.22 -3.22 -9.67
C GLY A 214 22.74 -2.99 -11.11
N GLU A 215 21.66 -3.66 -11.54
CA GLU A 215 21.16 -3.58 -12.91
C GLU A 215 20.37 -2.29 -13.19
N LYS A 216 20.55 -1.73 -14.39
CA LYS A 216 19.84 -0.51 -14.82
C LYS A 216 18.44 -0.85 -15.36
N ARG A 217 17.50 -1.08 -14.45
CA ARG A 217 16.09 -1.42 -14.74
C ARG A 217 15.26 -0.20 -15.15
N TYR A 218 14.14 -0.45 -15.82
CA TYR A 218 13.21 0.60 -16.24
C TYR A 218 11.75 0.11 -16.38
N ILE A 219 10.82 1.05 -16.26
CA ILE A 219 9.42 0.92 -16.68
C ILE A 219 9.27 1.64 -18.01
N GLU A 220 8.82 0.95 -19.06
CA GLU A 220 8.42 1.58 -20.31
C GLU A 220 7.07 2.29 -20.12
N VAL A 221 6.93 3.50 -20.67
CA VAL A 221 5.70 4.30 -20.58
C VAL A 221 5.26 4.83 -21.95
N ASP A 222 3.95 4.90 -22.13
CA ASP A 222 3.25 5.62 -23.20
C ASP A 222 2.16 6.44 -22.53
N THR A 223 2.46 7.71 -22.27
CA THR A 223 1.58 8.62 -21.51
C THR A 223 0.28 8.88 -22.27
N GLN A 224 0.37 9.09 -23.59
CA GLN A 224 -0.77 9.34 -24.48
C GLN A 224 -1.72 8.14 -24.58
N ALA A 225 -1.19 6.91 -24.55
CA ALA A 225 -2.01 5.70 -24.47
C ALA A 225 -2.46 5.35 -23.04
N ASN A 226 -1.99 6.09 -22.02
CA ASN A 226 -2.16 5.80 -20.59
C ASN A 226 -1.70 4.38 -20.22
N ARG A 227 -0.50 3.97 -20.69
CA ARG A 227 0.03 2.61 -20.57
C ARG A 227 1.46 2.55 -20.04
N TRP A 228 1.76 1.45 -19.35
CA TRP A 228 3.11 1.08 -18.94
C TRP A 228 3.40 -0.41 -19.17
N ARG A 229 4.69 -0.77 -19.29
CA ARG A 229 5.21 -2.15 -19.27
C ARG A 229 6.44 -2.24 -18.36
N PHE A 230 6.50 -3.25 -17.51
CA PHE A 230 7.62 -3.52 -16.61
C PHE A 230 8.00 -5.00 -16.64
N SER A 231 9.29 -5.31 -16.75
CA SER A 231 9.77 -6.69 -16.67
C SER A 231 10.13 -7.02 -15.22
N TYR A 232 9.38 -7.94 -14.63
CA TYR A 232 9.60 -8.39 -13.25
C TYR A 232 10.49 -9.65 -13.22
N PHE A 233 10.13 -10.69 -13.99
CA PHE A 233 10.73 -12.03 -13.92
C PHE A 233 11.88 -12.30 -14.91
N ALA A 234 12.45 -11.28 -15.58
CA ALA A 234 13.50 -11.50 -16.59
C ALA A 234 14.67 -10.52 -16.48
N ALA A 235 15.88 -11.03 -16.70
CA ALA A 235 17.09 -10.22 -16.80
C ALA A 235 17.06 -9.32 -18.05
N ASP A 236 16.72 -9.89 -19.21
CA ASP A 236 16.46 -9.14 -20.43
C ASP A 236 15.01 -8.59 -20.43
N GLN A 237 14.91 -7.31 -20.10
CA GLN A 237 13.63 -6.58 -20.06
C GLN A 237 12.94 -6.52 -21.44
N VAL A 238 13.70 -6.56 -22.54
CA VAL A 238 13.17 -6.39 -23.90
C VAL A 238 12.46 -7.65 -24.39
N THR A 239 12.94 -8.84 -24.01
CA THR A 239 12.38 -10.12 -24.49
C THR A 239 11.41 -10.80 -23.51
N ASP A 240 11.19 -10.26 -22.31
CA ASP A 240 10.27 -10.85 -21.31
C ASP A 240 8.83 -11.01 -21.84
N PRO A 241 8.34 -12.25 -22.05
CA PRO A 241 7.01 -12.50 -22.59
C PRO A 241 5.90 -12.30 -21.55
N GLU A 242 6.25 -12.28 -20.26
CA GLU A 242 5.32 -12.17 -19.12
C GLU A 242 5.48 -10.84 -18.38
N ALA A 243 6.11 -9.86 -19.03
CA ALA A 243 6.21 -8.49 -18.53
C ALA A 243 4.84 -7.97 -18.10
N TRP A 244 4.81 -7.37 -16.91
CA TRP A 244 3.64 -6.77 -16.31
C TRP A 244 3.25 -5.54 -17.13
N THR A 245 1.95 -5.29 -17.28
CA THR A 245 1.42 -4.18 -18.07
C THR A 245 0.16 -3.61 -17.43
N GLY A 246 0.00 -2.29 -17.48
CA GLY A 246 -1.17 -1.63 -16.95
C GLY A 246 -1.31 -0.19 -17.44
N GLY A 247 -2.02 0.60 -16.65
CA GLY A 247 -2.19 2.06 -16.76
C GLY A 247 -2.59 2.59 -15.38
N ASN A 248 -3.38 3.68 -15.36
CA ASN A 248 -4.13 4.15 -14.17
C ASN A 248 -4.68 2.99 -13.29
N GLY A 249 -4.60 3.14 -11.96
CA GLY A 249 -5.03 2.12 -11.00
C GLY A 249 -4.11 0.90 -10.86
N ARG A 250 -3.06 0.76 -11.68
CA ARG A 250 -2.05 -0.31 -11.55
C ARG A 250 -0.60 0.19 -11.46
N ILE A 251 -0.41 1.50 -11.43
CA ILE A 251 0.83 2.17 -11.06
C ILE A 251 0.45 3.29 -10.10
N ASP A 252 1.24 3.49 -9.04
CA ASP A 252 1.07 4.59 -8.09
C ASP A 252 2.41 5.10 -7.55
N LEU A 253 2.37 6.28 -6.97
CA LEU A 253 3.46 6.88 -6.20
C LEU A 253 3.05 6.90 -4.73
N THR A 254 4.00 6.72 -3.83
CA THR A 254 3.81 7.01 -2.41
C THR A 254 4.85 8.05 -1.98
N PRO A 255 4.43 9.21 -1.46
CA PRO A 255 5.35 10.24 -0.95
C PRO A 255 6.28 9.68 0.15
N LEU A 256 7.42 10.34 0.38
CA LEU A 256 8.26 10.03 1.54
C LEU A 256 7.83 10.81 2.78
N SER A 257 7.32 12.04 2.64
CA SER A 257 6.85 12.86 3.78
C SER A 257 5.81 12.17 4.67
N VAL A 258 4.94 11.34 4.08
CA VAL A 258 3.91 10.56 4.81
C VAL A 258 4.48 9.34 5.56
N ARG A 259 5.81 9.17 5.56
CA ARG A 259 6.53 8.15 6.31
C ARG A 259 7.46 8.74 7.38
N GLU A 260 7.29 10.01 7.71
CA GLU A 260 7.90 10.61 8.90
C GLU A 260 7.22 10.10 10.18
N ALA A 261 8.02 9.72 11.18
CA ALA A 261 7.54 9.34 12.50
C ALA A 261 7.16 10.59 13.33
N PRO A 262 6.31 10.48 14.39
CA PRO A 262 5.68 9.27 14.93
C PRO A 262 4.43 8.82 14.16
N PHE A 263 4.15 7.52 14.19
CA PHE A 263 2.98 6.93 13.53
C PHE A 263 1.81 6.66 14.49
N SER A 264 0.58 6.88 14.03
CA SER A 264 -0.63 6.42 14.72
C SER A 264 -0.71 4.89 14.74
N GLU A 265 -1.23 4.32 15.84
CA GLU A 265 -1.30 2.87 16.02
C GLU A 265 -2.36 2.22 15.10
N PRO A 266 -2.00 1.26 14.23
CA PRO A 266 -2.90 0.74 13.20
C PRO A 266 -3.85 -0.37 13.70
N PHE A 267 -3.70 -0.83 14.95
CA PHE A 267 -4.42 -1.97 15.51
C PHE A 267 -5.58 -1.62 16.46
N LYS A 268 -5.81 -0.33 16.75
CA LYS A 268 -7.06 0.13 17.39
C LYS A 268 -8.07 0.52 16.31
N GLY A 269 -9.11 -0.29 16.12
CA GLY A 269 -10.12 -0.03 15.09
C GLY A 269 -9.55 -0.19 13.68
N SER A 270 -9.87 0.78 12.82
CA SER A 270 -9.31 0.95 11.47
C SER A 270 -8.07 1.86 11.45
N GLY A 271 -7.50 2.19 12.62
CA GLY A 271 -6.34 3.07 12.80
C GLY A 271 -6.64 4.58 12.74
N THR A 272 -7.57 5.02 11.87
CA THR A 272 -7.63 6.46 11.47
C THR A 272 -9.02 7.04 11.17
N GLY A 273 -10.10 6.33 11.49
CA GLY A 273 -11.46 6.91 11.45
C GLY A 273 -12.26 6.73 10.16
N VAL A 274 -11.82 5.84 9.26
CA VAL A 274 -12.63 5.31 8.15
C VAL A 274 -13.20 3.92 8.47
N LYS A 275 -13.81 3.24 7.47
CA LYS A 275 -14.41 1.90 7.58
C LYS A 275 -13.46 0.86 8.20
N GLN A 276 -14.03 -0.25 8.68
CA GLN A 276 -13.29 -1.39 9.23
C GLN A 276 -12.42 -2.03 8.13
N LEU A 277 -11.34 -2.73 8.50
CA LEU A 277 -10.41 -3.33 7.53
C LEU A 277 -10.40 -4.86 7.58
N LEU A 278 -10.34 -5.47 6.40
CA LEU A 278 -9.96 -6.86 6.16
C LEU A 278 -8.62 -6.91 5.42
N ALA A 279 -7.75 -7.83 5.83
CA ALA A 279 -6.52 -8.20 5.14
C ALA A 279 -6.63 -9.65 4.67
N ILE A 280 -6.67 -9.86 3.35
CA ILE A 280 -6.81 -11.18 2.73
C ILE A 280 -5.51 -11.55 2.02
N SER A 281 -4.80 -12.58 2.50
CA SER A 281 -3.76 -13.24 1.71
C SER A 281 -4.18 -14.68 1.35
N SER A 282 -3.72 -15.17 0.20
CA SER A 282 -3.91 -16.57 -0.19
C SER A 282 -2.82 -17.04 -1.16
N SER A 283 -2.41 -18.30 -1.01
CA SER A 283 -1.53 -19.02 -1.95
C SER A 283 -2.22 -19.37 -3.27
N ALA A 284 -3.51 -19.06 -3.42
CA ALA A 284 -4.24 -19.19 -4.68
C ALA A 284 -5.25 -18.05 -4.85
N ARG A 285 -5.29 -17.43 -6.04
CA ARG A 285 -6.27 -16.37 -6.38
C ARG A 285 -7.61 -16.98 -6.77
N ASN A 286 -8.13 -17.86 -5.92
CA ASN A 286 -9.40 -18.54 -6.06
C ASN A 286 -10.27 -18.36 -4.82
N TRP A 287 -10.48 -17.09 -4.46
CA TRP A 287 -11.42 -16.68 -3.42
C TRP A 287 -12.37 -15.60 -3.93
N THR A 288 -13.53 -15.47 -3.26
CA THR A 288 -14.53 -14.42 -3.51
C THR A 288 -14.95 -13.82 -2.18
N LEU A 289 -14.87 -12.49 -2.05
CA LEU A 289 -15.40 -11.75 -0.91
C LEU A 289 -16.76 -11.15 -1.28
N THR A 290 -17.77 -11.38 -0.46
CA THR A 290 -19.10 -10.75 -0.56
C THR A 290 -19.30 -9.84 0.65
N SER A 291 -19.70 -8.59 0.44
CA SER A 291 -20.01 -7.61 1.49
C SER A 291 -21.20 -6.74 1.10
N ALA A 292 -21.60 -5.80 1.97
CA ALA A 292 -22.62 -4.81 1.67
C ALA A 292 -22.28 -3.90 0.47
N ASP A 293 -20.99 -3.70 0.18
CA ASP A 293 -20.51 -2.86 -0.93
C ASP A 293 -20.45 -3.62 -2.27
N GLY A 294 -20.46 -4.96 -2.28
CA GLY A 294 -20.49 -5.76 -3.51
C GLY A 294 -19.90 -7.17 -3.42
N VAL A 295 -19.40 -7.67 -4.55
CA VAL A 295 -18.72 -8.97 -4.68
C VAL A 295 -17.39 -8.76 -5.39
N LEU A 296 -16.29 -9.15 -4.73
CA LEU A 296 -14.92 -9.02 -5.19
C LEU A 296 -14.31 -10.40 -5.46
N ASP A 297 -14.01 -10.70 -6.73
CA ASP A 297 -13.28 -11.92 -7.14
C ASP A 297 -11.76 -11.66 -7.06
N ALA A 298 -11.03 -12.59 -6.42
CA ALA A 298 -9.58 -12.52 -6.21
C ALA A 298 -8.77 -12.15 -7.46
N LYS A 299 -9.19 -12.61 -8.65
CA LYS A 299 -8.51 -12.48 -9.94
C LYS A 299 -8.69 -11.08 -10.51
N SER A 300 -9.83 -10.44 -10.23
CA SER A 300 -10.19 -9.10 -10.70
C SER A 300 -9.49 -7.95 -9.97
N VAL A 301 -9.12 -8.15 -8.70
CA VAL A 301 -8.52 -7.17 -7.75
C VAL A 301 -7.66 -6.08 -8.41
N VAL A 302 -8.01 -4.83 -8.10
CA VAL A 302 -7.26 -3.61 -8.40
C VAL A 302 -7.33 -2.71 -7.16
N PRO A 303 -6.22 -2.22 -6.61
CA PRO A 303 -6.29 -1.26 -5.51
C PRO A 303 -6.94 0.06 -5.98
N GLY A 304 -7.68 0.71 -5.08
CA GLY A 304 -8.54 1.86 -5.39
C GLY A 304 -9.89 1.52 -6.03
N ARG A 305 -10.29 0.23 -6.12
CA ARG A 305 -11.57 -0.19 -6.74
C ARG A 305 -12.29 -1.24 -5.91
N ASP A 306 -13.61 -1.27 -6.01
CA ASP A 306 -14.48 -2.34 -5.49
C ASP A 306 -14.22 -2.67 -4.01
N GLY A 307 -13.98 -1.64 -3.19
CA GLY A 307 -13.67 -1.72 -1.75
C GLY A 307 -12.19 -1.96 -1.40
N VAL A 308 -11.34 -2.29 -2.37
CA VAL A 308 -9.91 -2.54 -2.16
C VAL A 308 -9.16 -1.23 -1.94
N VAL A 309 -8.72 -0.95 -0.71
CA VAL A 309 -7.92 0.24 -0.39
C VAL A 309 -6.46 0.07 -0.78
N ALA A 310 -5.89 -1.13 -0.68
CA ALA A 310 -4.52 -1.42 -1.11
C ALA A 310 -4.31 -2.89 -1.52
N VAL A 311 -3.23 -3.12 -2.25
CA VAL A 311 -2.57 -4.42 -2.38
C VAL A 311 -1.13 -4.20 -1.95
N THR A 312 -0.56 -5.11 -1.16
CA THR A 312 0.82 -4.97 -0.68
C THR A 312 1.85 -5.09 -1.80
N ARG A 313 3.02 -4.48 -1.57
CA ARG A 313 4.20 -4.60 -2.42
C ARG A 313 5.05 -5.74 -1.86
N GLY A 314 4.97 -6.90 -2.51
CA GLY A 314 5.35 -8.21 -1.98
C GLY A 314 4.73 -9.30 -2.85
N ALA A 315 5.20 -9.40 -4.09
CA ALA A 315 4.84 -10.44 -5.05
C ALA A 315 5.90 -11.55 -5.02
N PRO A 316 5.55 -12.82 -5.32
CA PRO A 316 6.51 -13.92 -5.33
C PRO A 316 7.74 -13.63 -6.20
N LEU A 317 8.92 -13.99 -5.72
CA LEU A 317 10.18 -13.75 -6.46
C LEU A 317 10.31 -14.68 -7.67
N ASP A 318 9.88 -15.94 -7.49
CA ASP A 318 10.00 -16.99 -8.51
C ASP A 318 8.83 -17.03 -9.50
N ARG A 319 9.15 -17.07 -10.80
CA ARG A 319 8.17 -17.15 -11.92
C ARG A 319 7.25 -18.38 -11.83
N GLY A 320 7.68 -19.43 -11.13
CA GLY A 320 6.94 -20.68 -10.94
C GLY A 320 6.02 -20.69 -9.70
N SER A 321 6.14 -19.71 -8.81
CA SER A 321 5.34 -19.63 -7.58
C SER A 321 3.90 -19.20 -7.87
N GLN A 322 2.97 -19.60 -7.00
CA GLN A 322 1.59 -19.15 -7.11
C GLN A 322 1.47 -17.67 -6.77
N PRO A 323 0.55 -16.92 -7.40
CA PRO A 323 0.40 -15.48 -7.20
C PRO A 323 -0.18 -15.15 -5.81
N THR A 324 0.68 -15.05 -4.79
CA THR A 324 0.30 -14.56 -3.47
C THR A 324 0.22 -13.04 -3.46
N HIS A 325 -0.82 -12.50 -2.84
CA HIS A 325 -0.98 -11.07 -2.62
C HIS A 325 -1.78 -10.84 -1.34
N LEU A 326 -1.40 -9.86 -0.51
CA LEU A 326 -2.23 -9.40 0.61
C LEU A 326 -3.05 -8.20 0.13
N VAL A 327 -4.36 -8.35 0.18
CA VAL A 327 -5.35 -7.37 -0.26
C VAL A 327 -5.99 -6.73 0.95
N LEU A 328 -5.91 -5.40 1.07
CA LEU A 328 -6.60 -4.63 2.11
C LEU A 328 -7.94 -4.13 1.55
N VAL A 329 -9.03 -4.44 2.25
CA VAL A 329 -10.41 -4.15 1.84
C VAL A 329 -11.17 -3.47 2.97
N GLU A 330 -11.88 -2.39 2.66
CA GLU A 330 -12.82 -1.75 3.58
C GLU A 330 -14.14 -2.53 3.70
N TRP A 331 -14.69 -2.62 4.92
CA TRP A 331 -16.01 -3.20 5.20
C TRP A 331 -16.72 -2.48 6.36
N SER A 332 -18.01 -2.74 6.55
CA SER A 332 -18.88 -1.94 7.44
C SER A 332 -19.56 -2.71 8.57
N GLU A 333 -20.17 -3.87 8.28
CA GLU A 333 -20.99 -4.65 9.23
C GLU A 333 -20.84 -6.16 9.00
N ASP A 334 -21.12 -6.63 7.78
CA ASP A 334 -21.05 -8.04 7.38
C ASP A 334 -20.08 -8.25 6.19
N ALA A 335 -19.30 -9.34 6.23
CA ALA A 335 -18.61 -9.86 5.05
C ALA A 335 -18.47 -11.39 5.08
N GLU A 336 -18.45 -12.01 3.90
CA GLU A 336 -18.24 -13.45 3.70
C GLU A 336 -17.14 -13.70 2.66
N LEU A 337 -16.06 -14.34 3.09
CA LEU A 337 -14.96 -14.79 2.24
C LEU A 337 -15.12 -16.29 1.95
N GLN A 338 -15.39 -16.63 0.68
CA GLN A 338 -15.39 -17.98 0.17
C GLN A 338 -14.02 -18.28 -0.45
N VAL A 339 -13.31 -19.28 0.09
CA VAL A 339 -12.04 -19.81 -0.45
C VAL A 339 -12.37 -21.12 -1.17
N GLU A 340 -12.14 -21.18 -2.48
CA GLU A 340 -12.43 -22.37 -3.30
C GLU A 340 -11.25 -23.37 -3.25
N ASP A 341 -10.01 -22.88 -3.36
CA ASP A 341 -8.79 -23.66 -3.17
C ASP A 341 -7.64 -22.82 -2.58
N GLY A 342 -6.66 -23.51 -2.00
CA GLY A 342 -5.41 -22.94 -1.52
C GLY A 342 -5.43 -22.43 -0.07
N ALA A 343 -4.25 -22.28 0.52
CA ALA A 343 -4.11 -21.78 1.88
C ALA A 343 -4.37 -20.27 1.92
N ALA A 344 -5.18 -19.80 2.87
CA ALA A 344 -5.55 -18.39 2.99
C ALA A 344 -5.52 -17.90 4.44
N LYS A 345 -5.24 -16.61 4.63
CA LYS A 345 -5.32 -15.88 5.89
C LYS A 345 -6.22 -14.67 5.71
N LEU A 346 -7.32 -14.64 6.45
CA LEU A 346 -8.08 -13.42 6.73
C LEU A 346 -7.55 -12.85 8.04
N SER A 347 -7.18 -11.57 8.09
CA SER A 347 -7.01 -10.81 9.33
C SER A 347 -7.98 -9.63 9.32
N LEU A 348 -8.49 -9.22 10.48
CA LEU A 348 -9.49 -8.16 10.60
C LEU A 348 -9.25 -7.30 11.84
N PHE A 349 -9.47 -5.98 11.68
CA PHE A 349 -9.23 -4.98 12.71
C PHE A 349 -10.46 -4.06 12.83
N THR A 350 -11.04 -4.03 14.03
CA THR A 350 -12.33 -3.42 14.33
C THR A 350 -12.30 -2.72 15.69
N LYS A 351 -13.24 -1.80 15.96
CA LYS A 351 -13.39 -1.24 17.32
C LYS A 351 -13.87 -2.27 18.33
N ALA A 352 -14.46 -3.37 17.88
CA ALA A 352 -15.00 -4.44 18.71
C ALA A 352 -13.99 -5.58 19.00
N GLY A 353 -12.73 -5.40 18.60
CA GLY A 353 -11.66 -6.39 18.69
C GLY A 353 -10.95 -6.62 17.36
N ALA A 354 -9.92 -7.45 17.39
CA ALA A 354 -9.23 -7.92 16.19
C ALA A 354 -9.37 -9.44 16.07
N GLY A 355 -8.87 -10.02 14.97
CA GLY A 355 -8.79 -11.46 14.84
C GLY A 355 -8.26 -11.90 13.48
N SER A 356 -8.17 -13.21 13.31
CA SER A 356 -7.75 -13.82 12.06
C SER A 356 -8.36 -15.21 11.87
N VAL A 357 -8.42 -15.66 10.63
CA VAL A 357 -8.73 -17.05 10.28
C VAL A 357 -7.70 -17.52 9.27
N VAL A 358 -6.97 -18.59 9.63
CA VAL A 358 -6.00 -19.26 8.76
C VAL A 358 -6.61 -20.59 8.34
N VAL A 359 -6.70 -20.82 7.03
CA VAL A 359 -7.19 -22.08 6.42
C VAL A 359 -6.15 -22.66 5.48
N SER A 360 -6.06 -23.99 5.38
CA SER A 360 -5.08 -24.66 4.50
C SER A 360 -5.56 -24.89 3.07
N ASP A 361 -6.88 -24.83 2.84
CA ASP A 361 -7.56 -25.11 1.58
C ASP A 361 -9.02 -24.59 1.69
N THR A 362 -9.93 -25.06 0.83
CA THR A 362 -11.36 -24.70 0.76
C THR A 362 -12.05 -24.42 2.11
N ALA A 363 -12.64 -23.23 2.26
CA ALA A 363 -13.43 -22.84 3.43
C ALA A 363 -14.42 -21.71 3.12
N THR A 364 -15.42 -21.50 3.99
CA THR A 364 -16.22 -20.26 4.00
C THR A 364 -16.07 -19.57 5.35
N ILE A 365 -15.65 -18.32 5.34
CA ILE A 365 -15.39 -17.51 6.53
C ILE A 365 -16.38 -16.34 6.52
N LYS A 366 -17.16 -16.19 7.59
CA LYS A 366 -18.08 -15.07 7.80
C LYS A 366 -17.56 -14.22 8.94
N VAL A 367 -17.59 -12.91 8.77
CA VAL A 367 -17.26 -11.94 9.81
C VAL A 367 -18.41 -10.96 9.96
N GLN A 368 -18.81 -10.71 11.20
CA GLN A 368 -19.86 -9.76 11.56
C GLN A 368 -19.36 -8.86 12.68
N ALA A 369 -19.45 -7.55 12.50
CA ALA A 369 -19.04 -6.56 13.48
C ALA A 369 -20.22 -5.60 13.79
N PRO A 370 -20.34 -5.11 15.03
CA PRO A 370 -21.39 -4.16 15.39
C PRO A 370 -21.27 -2.87 14.58
N PRO A 371 -22.40 -2.24 14.17
CA PRO A 371 -22.37 -1.01 13.39
C PRO A 371 -21.70 0.12 14.19
N SER A 372 -20.74 0.80 13.57
CA SER A 372 -19.97 1.88 14.22
C SER A 372 -20.80 3.17 14.30
N THR A 373 -21.64 3.28 15.33
CA THR A 373 -22.61 4.39 15.48
C THR A 373 -22.11 5.62 16.23
N ASP A 374 -21.04 5.53 17.01
CA ASP A 374 -20.39 6.67 17.69
C ASP A 374 -18.87 6.49 17.78
N SER A 375 -18.15 7.56 18.11
CA SER A 375 -16.68 7.55 18.17
C SER A 375 -16.11 6.90 19.45
N ASP A 376 -16.80 7.03 20.58
CA ASP A 376 -16.16 6.92 21.91
C ASP A 376 -16.67 5.75 22.79
N GLU A 377 -17.69 4.97 22.35
CA GLU A 377 -18.18 3.82 23.11
C GLU A 377 -17.38 2.53 22.83
N GLU A 378 -17.15 1.72 23.87
CA GLU A 378 -16.61 0.35 23.75
C GLU A 378 -17.61 -0.58 23.04
N THR A 379 -17.54 -0.61 21.71
CA THR A 379 -18.27 -1.62 20.92
C THR A 379 -17.79 -3.02 21.28
N THR A 380 -18.71 -3.97 21.45
CA THR A 380 -18.40 -5.42 21.53
C THR A 380 -19.45 -6.20 20.73
N GLY A 381 -19.18 -7.47 20.41
CA GLY A 381 -20.04 -8.30 19.56
C GLY A 381 -19.42 -8.75 18.24
N LEU A 382 -18.09 -8.59 18.05
CA LEU A 382 -17.38 -9.17 16.91
C LEU A 382 -17.61 -10.68 16.86
N THR A 383 -18.09 -11.19 15.72
CA THR A 383 -18.35 -12.61 15.49
C THR A 383 -17.58 -13.07 14.26
N ILE A 384 -16.92 -14.22 14.38
CA ILE A 384 -16.20 -14.90 13.30
C ILE A 384 -16.77 -16.32 13.19
N GLU A 385 -17.34 -16.69 12.06
CA GLU A 385 -17.73 -18.07 11.75
C GLU A 385 -16.82 -18.65 10.65
N VAL A 386 -16.45 -19.93 10.77
CA VAL A 386 -15.84 -20.69 9.68
C VAL A 386 -16.55 -22.02 9.46
N ASP A 387 -16.96 -22.28 8.22
CA ASP A 387 -17.36 -23.59 7.71
C ASP A 387 -16.13 -24.24 7.04
N VAL A 388 -15.63 -25.35 7.59
CA VAL A 388 -14.36 -25.98 7.18
C VAL A 388 -14.60 -27.21 6.30
N ALA A 389 -14.02 -27.24 5.09
CA ALA A 389 -14.16 -28.37 4.18
C ALA A 389 -13.36 -29.61 4.63
N LYS A 390 -13.60 -30.74 3.96
CA LYS A 390 -12.89 -32.01 4.22
C LYS A 390 -11.38 -31.87 3.99
N GLU A 391 -10.61 -32.58 4.82
CA GLU A 391 -9.13 -32.56 4.86
C GLU A 391 -8.50 -31.17 5.09
N THR A 392 -9.31 -30.11 5.23
CA THR A 392 -8.85 -28.74 5.48
C THR A 392 -8.59 -28.53 6.96
N LYS A 393 -7.48 -27.85 7.28
CA LYS A 393 -7.17 -27.38 8.63
C LYS A 393 -7.57 -25.91 8.73
N ALA A 394 -8.16 -25.52 9.84
CA ALA A 394 -8.49 -24.13 10.11
C ALA A 394 -8.19 -23.75 11.57
N THR A 395 -7.70 -22.53 11.76
CA THR A 395 -7.56 -21.88 13.08
C THR A 395 -8.27 -20.55 13.04
N VAL A 396 -9.16 -20.30 14.00
CA VAL A 396 -9.80 -18.99 14.22
C VAL A 396 -9.15 -18.34 15.43
N THR A 397 -8.54 -17.17 15.25
CA THR A 397 -8.04 -16.33 16.35
C THR A 397 -8.99 -15.17 16.57
N ILE A 398 -9.33 -14.87 17.82
CA ILE A 398 -10.01 -13.64 18.20
C ILE A 398 -9.25 -12.94 19.32
N ALA A 399 -9.11 -11.62 19.20
CA ALA A 399 -8.31 -10.77 20.05
C ALA A 399 -9.20 -9.70 20.69
N SER A 400 -9.20 -9.69 22.03
CA SER A 400 -9.94 -8.75 22.87
C SER A 400 -9.00 -7.72 23.52
N ALA A 401 -9.40 -7.10 24.62
CA ALA A 401 -8.50 -6.25 25.41
C ALA A 401 -7.40 -7.06 26.14
N THR A 402 -7.73 -8.26 26.65
CA THR A 402 -6.82 -9.05 27.52
C THR A 402 -6.52 -10.46 27.01
N GLU A 403 -7.47 -11.17 26.39
CA GLU A 403 -7.17 -12.48 25.77
C GLU A 403 -6.95 -12.40 24.26
N ARG A 404 -5.97 -13.19 23.79
CA ARG A 404 -5.84 -13.67 22.41
C ARG A 404 -6.21 -15.15 22.40
N ILE A 405 -7.31 -15.52 21.74
CA ILE A 405 -7.87 -16.88 21.81
C ILE A 405 -7.82 -17.52 20.42
N GLN A 406 -7.00 -18.57 20.27
CA GLN A 406 -6.91 -19.40 19.07
C GLN A 406 -7.78 -20.66 19.23
N VAL A 407 -8.64 -20.94 18.25
CA VAL A 407 -9.56 -22.09 18.24
C VAL A 407 -9.22 -23.00 17.05
N LYS A 408 -8.91 -24.26 17.33
CA LYS A 408 -8.61 -25.28 16.30
C LYS A 408 -9.93 -25.79 15.71
N ALA A 409 -10.35 -25.25 14.57
CA ALA A 409 -11.60 -25.62 13.91
C ALA A 409 -11.46 -26.96 13.15
N GLU A 410 -12.49 -27.80 13.22
CA GLU A 410 -12.49 -29.16 12.67
C GLU A 410 -13.21 -29.23 11.32
N ALA A 411 -12.66 -30.01 10.38
CA ALA A 411 -13.28 -30.31 9.09
C ALA A 411 -14.67 -30.94 9.23
N ASP A 412 -15.56 -30.70 8.25
CA ASP A 412 -16.99 -31.06 8.27
C ASP A 412 -17.78 -30.42 9.45
N ARG A 413 -17.28 -29.32 10.04
CA ARG A 413 -17.98 -28.57 11.10
C ARG A 413 -17.99 -27.07 10.83
N ARG A 414 -18.90 -26.38 11.51
CA ARG A 414 -18.85 -24.93 11.72
C ARG A 414 -18.22 -24.64 13.07
N THR A 415 -17.31 -23.68 13.13
CA THR A 415 -16.85 -23.06 14.37
C THR A 415 -17.28 -21.60 14.36
N SER A 416 -18.06 -21.17 15.36
CA SER A 416 -18.51 -19.79 15.56
C SER A 416 -17.87 -19.25 16.83
N VAL A 417 -17.22 -18.09 16.74
CA VAL A 417 -16.47 -17.44 17.84
C VAL A 417 -16.97 -16.01 17.99
N GLN A 418 -17.52 -15.68 19.15
CA GLN A 418 -18.15 -14.40 19.44
C GLN A 418 -17.51 -13.71 20.66
N LEU A 419 -17.01 -12.50 20.43
CA LEU A 419 -16.39 -11.62 21.42
C LEU A 419 -17.43 -10.71 22.07
N ALA A 420 -17.90 -11.09 23.26
CA ALA A 420 -18.79 -10.27 24.10
C ALA A 420 -18.03 -9.62 25.27
N THR A 421 -18.65 -8.62 25.90
CA THR A 421 -18.04 -7.79 26.96
C THR A 421 -17.53 -8.60 28.15
N SER A 422 -18.25 -9.65 28.57
CA SER A 422 -17.92 -10.47 29.74
C SER A 422 -17.17 -11.76 29.45
N SER A 423 -17.21 -12.24 28.20
CA SER A 423 -16.71 -13.55 27.80
C SER A 423 -16.57 -13.67 26.28
N THR A 424 -15.65 -14.53 25.82
CA THR A 424 -15.65 -15.03 24.45
C THR A 424 -16.39 -16.36 24.43
N ARG A 425 -17.43 -16.45 23.60
CA ARG A 425 -18.23 -17.65 23.38
C ARG A 425 -17.73 -18.38 22.14
N ILE A 426 -17.56 -19.69 22.24
CA ILE A 426 -17.16 -20.57 21.13
C ILE A 426 -18.22 -21.67 21.02
N GLU A 427 -18.82 -21.82 19.85
CA GLU A 427 -19.74 -22.91 19.54
C GLU A 427 -19.24 -23.69 18.32
N VAL A 428 -19.21 -25.02 18.40
CA VAL A 428 -18.90 -25.90 17.26
C VAL A 428 -20.14 -26.70 16.91
N THR A 429 -20.58 -26.57 15.66
CA THR A 429 -21.82 -27.17 15.13
C THR A 429 -21.49 -28.24 14.10
N ASP A 430 -22.16 -29.38 14.15
CA ASP A 430 -22.00 -30.46 13.18
C ASP A 430 -22.78 -30.24 11.87
N THR A 431 -22.59 -31.12 10.89
CA THR A 431 -23.32 -31.14 9.62
C THR A 431 -24.85 -31.28 9.73
N GLN A 432 -25.41 -31.54 10.92
CA GLN A 432 -26.85 -31.61 11.16
C GLN A 432 -27.41 -30.33 11.81
N GLY A 433 -26.56 -29.34 12.10
CA GLY A 433 -26.95 -28.13 12.83
C GLY A 433 -27.04 -28.34 14.35
N ILE A 434 -26.34 -29.35 14.89
CA ILE A 434 -26.32 -29.66 16.32
C ILE A 434 -25.00 -29.13 16.92
N ASN A 435 -25.10 -28.28 17.95
CA ASN A 435 -23.93 -27.86 18.72
C ASN A 435 -23.35 -29.07 19.48
N VAL A 436 -22.11 -29.43 19.14
CA VAL A 436 -21.37 -30.56 19.72
C VAL A 436 -20.33 -30.11 20.75
N VAL A 437 -19.84 -28.87 20.64
CA VAL A 437 -18.97 -28.23 21.63
C VAL A 437 -19.51 -26.83 21.93
N THR A 438 -19.43 -26.41 23.19
CA THR A 438 -19.71 -25.02 23.62
C THR A 438 -18.75 -24.68 24.74
N VAL A 439 -17.89 -23.69 24.50
CA VAL A 439 -16.90 -23.19 25.46
C VAL A 439 -17.18 -21.70 25.70
N GLU A 440 -17.02 -21.26 26.94
CA GLU A 440 -17.14 -19.87 27.32
C GLU A 440 -15.90 -19.47 28.13
N VAL A 441 -15.07 -18.62 27.54
CA VAL A 441 -13.86 -18.07 28.15
C VAL A 441 -14.24 -16.73 28.80
N PRO A 442 -14.30 -16.61 30.14
CA PRO A 442 -14.60 -15.35 30.80
C PRO A 442 -13.44 -14.36 30.62
N ARG A 443 -13.71 -13.05 30.76
CA ARG A 443 -12.63 -12.05 30.78
C ARG A 443 -11.71 -12.23 31.98
N SER A 444 -10.43 -11.99 31.71
CA SER A 444 -9.27 -12.01 32.59
C SER A 444 -8.80 -10.58 32.84
N ASP A 445 -8.37 -10.32 34.09
CA ASP A 445 -7.67 -9.09 34.47
C ASP A 445 -6.19 -9.11 33.99
N GLU A 446 -5.68 -10.28 33.58
CA GLU A 446 -4.31 -10.51 33.07
C GLU A 446 -4.30 -10.75 31.55
N ARG A 447 -3.22 -10.36 30.87
CA ARG A 447 -2.98 -10.57 29.44
C ARG A 447 -2.61 -12.04 29.15
N LEU A 448 -3.50 -12.79 28.48
CA LEU A 448 -3.37 -14.24 28.28
C LEU A 448 -3.46 -14.66 26.81
N ASP A 449 -2.62 -15.62 26.40
CA ASP A 449 -2.78 -16.36 25.15
C ASP A 449 -3.46 -17.69 25.46
N ILE A 450 -4.51 -18.03 24.73
CA ILE A 450 -5.36 -19.20 25.02
C ILE A 450 -5.55 -20.00 23.74
N VAL A 451 -5.37 -21.31 23.84
CA VAL A 451 -5.68 -22.25 22.76
C VAL A 451 -6.86 -23.12 23.19
N VAL A 452 -7.91 -23.15 22.38
CA VAL A 452 -9.04 -24.07 22.51
C VAL A 452 -8.93 -25.13 21.42
N ASP A 453 -8.95 -26.38 21.83
CA ASP A 453 -8.82 -27.53 20.94
C ASP A 453 -10.16 -27.97 20.32
N LYS A 454 -10.12 -28.97 19.42
CA LYS A 454 -11.30 -29.47 18.70
C LYS A 454 -12.34 -30.21 19.57
N ASP A 455 -11.95 -30.68 20.76
CA ASP A 455 -12.83 -31.30 21.75
C ASP A 455 -13.37 -30.26 22.75
N GLY A 456 -12.80 -29.06 22.77
CA GLY A 456 -13.16 -27.95 23.65
C GLY A 456 -12.27 -27.82 24.88
N ASP A 457 -11.17 -28.57 24.96
CA ASP A 457 -10.20 -28.41 26.05
C ASP A 457 -9.42 -27.10 25.90
N ILE A 458 -9.15 -26.42 27.02
CA ILE A 458 -8.52 -25.10 27.10
C ILE A 458 -7.10 -25.23 27.62
N GLU A 459 -6.13 -24.74 26.85
CA GLU A 459 -4.73 -24.57 27.25
C GLU A 459 -4.39 -23.07 27.31
N THR A 460 -3.89 -22.59 28.46
CA THR A 460 -3.47 -21.19 28.65
C THR A 460 -1.95 -21.09 28.64
N TYR A 461 -1.45 -20.09 27.92
CA TYR A 461 -0.03 -19.82 27.71
C TYR A 461 0.32 -18.42 28.22
N VAL A 462 1.55 -18.28 28.71
CA VAL A 462 2.18 -16.97 28.86
C VAL A 462 2.47 -16.46 27.45
N PRO A 463 1.96 -15.28 27.05
CA PRO A 463 2.26 -14.70 25.75
C PRO A 463 3.76 -14.44 25.56
N GLN A 464 4.19 -14.22 24.32
CA GLN A 464 5.55 -13.77 24.07
C GLN A 464 5.73 -12.31 24.50
N SER A 465 6.85 -12.01 25.15
CA SER A 465 7.21 -10.68 25.63
C SER A 465 8.68 -10.41 25.33
N ILE A 466 9.05 -9.15 25.07
CA ILE A 466 10.45 -8.69 25.02
C ILE A 466 10.84 -8.06 26.35
N SER A 467 12.13 -8.13 26.70
CA SER A 467 12.65 -7.62 27.97
C SER A 467 12.49 -6.10 28.15
N VAL A 468 12.61 -5.62 29.39
CA VAL A 468 12.77 -4.20 29.71
C VAL A 468 13.88 -3.55 28.85
N GLU A 469 15.02 -4.23 28.71
CA GLU A 469 16.16 -3.76 27.91
C GLU A 469 15.80 -3.63 26.43
N GLU A 470 15.25 -4.67 25.79
CA GLU A 470 14.84 -4.64 24.38
C GLU A 470 13.71 -3.62 24.10
N ARG A 471 12.81 -3.39 25.07
CA ARG A 471 11.78 -2.34 24.99
C ARG A 471 12.39 -0.95 25.01
N ILE A 472 13.38 -0.70 25.88
CA ILE A 472 14.06 0.60 25.95
C ILE A 472 14.88 0.86 24.69
N GLU A 473 15.60 -0.15 24.19
CA GLU A 473 16.38 -0.07 22.94
C GLU A 473 15.47 0.28 21.75
N ALA A 474 14.29 -0.35 21.61
CA ALA A 474 13.30 0.02 20.61
C ALA A 474 12.79 1.48 20.70
N ILE A 475 12.64 2.02 21.92
CA ILE A 475 12.22 3.42 22.16
C ILE A 475 13.37 4.41 21.88
N GLU A 476 14.63 3.95 21.86
CA GLU A 476 15.75 4.74 21.38
C GLU A 476 15.85 4.67 19.85
N GLU A 477 15.70 3.48 19.25
CA GLU A 477 15.63 3.29 17.78
C GLU A 477 14.48 4.07 17.11
N SER A 478 13.38 4.36 17.81
CA SER A 478 12.25 5.14 17.25
C SER A 478 12.65 6.56 16.78
N LYS A 479 13.74 7.10 17.31
CA LYS A 479 14.32 8.41 16.95
C LYS A 479 15.31 8.30 15.78
N GLU A 480 15.76 7.09 15.47
CA GLU A 480 16.68 6.77 14.36
C GLU A 480 15.95 6.10 13.18
N LEU A 481 14.61 6.07 13.23
CA LEU A 481 13.75 5.75 12.09
C LEU A 481 13.84 6.88 11.06
N LEU A 482 14.81 6.76 10.15
CA LEU A 482 15.18 7.76 9.16
C LEU A 482 14.07 8.02 8.12
N VAL A 483 13.10 8.84 8.53
CA VAL A 483 12.52 9.91 7.70
C VAL A 483 12.16 11.07 8.65
N GLY A 484 12.81 12.24 8.50
CA GLY A 484 12.18 13.50 8.93
C GLY A 484 12.59 14.22 10.24
N ASP A 485 13.70 13.89 10.92
CA ASP A 485 14.17 14.75 12.04
C ASP A 485 15.19 15.85 11.61
N ASP A 486 15.68 15.80 10.36
CA ASP A 486 16.78 16.69 9.92
C ASP A 486 16.56 17.42 8.57
N VAL A 487 15.33 17.91 8.36
CA VAL A 487 15.06 18.93 7.33
C VAL A 487 15.88 20.22 7.60
N THR A 488 16.31 20.44 8.84
CA THR A 488 17.11 21.60 9.27
C THR A 488 18.59 21.55 8.85
N SER A 489 19.31 20.41 8.86
CA SER A 489 20.69 20.38 8.35
C SER A 489 20.77 20.38 6.82
N ARG A 490 19.71 19.90 6.14
CA ARG A 490 19.60 19.94 4.66
C ARG A 490 19.77 21.36 4.09
N THR A 491 19.45 22.42 4.85
CA THR A 491 19.74 23.82 4.45
C THR A 491 21.16 24.31 4.83
N VAL A 492 21.88 23.63 5.71
CA VAL A 492 23.17 24.09 6.26
C VAL A 492 24.38 23.45 5.55
N GLU A 493 24.43 22.13 5.40
CA GLU A 493 25.62 21.41 4.90
C GLU A 493 25.84 21.57 3.38
N VAL A 494 24.76 21.57 2.59
CA VAL A 494 24.80 21.62 1.11
C VAL A 494 25.37 22.94 0.57
N SER A 495 25.36 24.00 1.40
CA SER A 495 25.87 25.35 1.10
C SER A 495 27.37 25.40 0.72
N SER A 496 28.12 24.31 0.86
CA SER A 496 29.55 24.21 0.56
C SER A 496 29.89 23.66 -0.85
N ILE A 497 29.02 22.87 -1.47
CA ILE A 497 29.37 22.09 -2.69
C ILE A 497 28.83 22.73 -3.99
N VAL A 498 27.67 23.39 -3.94
CA VAL A 498 27.04 23.98 -5.14
C VAL A 498 27.67 25.34 -5.53
N ALA A 499 28.44 25.96 -4.62
CA ALA A 499 28.95 27.32 -4.77
C ALA A 499 30.01 27.51 -5.88
N GLU A 500 30.62 26.45 -6.42
CA GLU A 500 31.79 26.57 -7.32
C GLU A 500 31.45 26.77 -8.82
N LYS A 501 30.18 26.99 -9.18
CA LYS A 501 29.75 27.09 -10.60
C LYS A 501 28.84 28.26 -11.00
N VAL A 502 28.58 29.24 -10.13
CA VAL A 502 27.80 30.44 -10.47
C VAL A 502 28.66 31.70 -10.29
N GLU A 503 28.97 32.41 -11.39
CA GLU A 503 29.59 33.74 -11.28
C GLU A 503 28.57 34.76 -10.74
N ILE A 504 28.67 35.08 -9.44
CA ILE A 504 27.80 36.05 -8.77
C ILE A 504 28.06 37.45 -9.33
N LYS A 505 27.25 37.88 -10.31
CA LYS A 505 27.34 39.26 -10.85
C LYS A 505 26.07 39.92 -11.38
N ASP A 506 25.07 39.17 -11.83
CA ASP A 506 23.85 39.71 -12.49
C ASP A 506 22.55 39.53 -11.68
N LEU A 507 22.62 39.52 -10.34
CA LEU A 507 21.45 39.63 -9.45
C LEU A 507 21.53 40.90 -8.59
N GLY A 508 20.94 41.98 -9.10
CA GLY A 508 20.82 43.26 -8.39
C GLY A 508 19.65 43.25 -7.40
N ILE A 509 19.94 43.02 -6.11
CA ILE A 509 18.94 43.03 -5.04
C ILE A 509 18.52 44.49 -4.73
N ASN A 510 17.26 44.83 -5.02
CA ASN A 510 16.62 46.03 -4.48
C ASN A 510 16.11 45.72 -3.06
N THR A 511 16.82 46.22 -2.05
CA THR A 511 16.38 46.17 -0.65
C THR A 511 15.07 46.94 -0.45
N THR A 512 14.10 46.31 0.21
CA THR A 512 12.92 46.98 0.80
C THR A 512 12.75 46.46 2.22
N ASP A 513 12.27 47.30 3.14
CA ASP A 513 12.47 47.13 4.60
C ASP A 513 11.68 46.01 5.28
N GLU A 514 12.14 45.67 6.49
CA GLU A 514 11.50 44.73 7.44
C GLU A 514 10.02 45.06 7.70
N ALA A 515 9.14 44.06 7.58
CA ALA A 515 7.74 44.15 8.02
C ALA A 515 7.41 42.96 8.95
N LYS A 516 7.12 43.24 10.22
CA LYS A 516 6.70 42.21 11.19
C LYS A 516 5.25 41.81 10.96
N THR A 517 5.01 40.53 10.72
CA THR A 517 3.69 39.90 10.87
C THR A 517 3.49 39.53 12.33
N THR A 518 2.38 39.99 12.94
CA THR A 518 2.00 39.63 14.32
C THR A 518 0.51 39.29 14.34
N THR A 519 0.17 38.03 14.61
CA THR A 519 -1.21 37.54 14.63
C THR A 519 -1.85 37.77 16.00
N THR A 520 -3.18 37.99 16.05
CA THR A 520 -3.95 38.20 17.29
C THR A 520 -4.95 37.08 17.51
N LEU A 521 -4.94 36.49 18.71
CA LEU A 521 -5.94 35.51 19.19
C LEU A 521 -7.30 36.16 19.49
N ASP A 522 -8.35 35.35 19.54
CA ASP A 522 -9.75 35.76 19.51
C ASP A 522 -10.58 34.80 20.41
N GLN A 523 -10.79 35.18 21.67
CA GLN A 523 -11.21 34.27 22.76
C GLN A 523 -12.61 33.64 22.62
N ARG A 524 -12.81 32.47 23.24
CA ARG A 524 -14.13 31.91 23.57
C ARG A 524 -14.20 31.50 25.06
N SER A 525 -15.30 31.83 25.75
CA SER A 525 -15.37 31.76 27.22
C SER A 525 -15.68 30.38 27.80
N ALA A 526 -15.06 30.07 28.95
CA ALA A 526 -15.06 28.74 29.59
C ALA A 526 -16.05 28.55 30.77
N VAL A 527 -16.29 27.28 31.12
CA VAL A 527 -16.99 26.74 32.31
C VAL A 527 -16.43 25.33 32.55
N SER A 528 -16.02 24.84 33.73
CA SER A 528 -15.73 25.44 35.05
C SER A 528 -14.84 24.51 35.88
N THR A 529 -14.04 25.04 36.82
CA THR A 529 -13.01 24.32 37.59
C THR A 529 -13.42 23.82 38.99
N ASP A 530 -12.93 22.64 39.38
CA ASP A 530 -12.45 22.25 40.72
C ASP A 530 -11.52 21.02 40.52
N SER A 531 -10.49 20.72 41.31
CA SER A 531 -10.02 21.27 42.59
C SER A 531 -8.48 21.45 42.57
N LYS A 532 -7.81 21.55 43.74
CA LYS A 532 -6.47 22.15 43.89
C LYS A 532 -5.37 21.24 44.47
N ASP A 533 -4.15 21.76 44.30
CA ASP A 533 -2.93 21.63 45.13
C ASP A 533 -2.25 20.24 45.19
N ASP A 534 -1.13 20.09 44.47
CA ASP A 534 0.21 20.02 45.11
C ASP A 534 1.34 20.37 44.10
N GLU A 535 2.48 20.90 44.58
CA GLU A 535 3.60 21.36 43.73
C GLU A 535 4.67 20.28 43.52
N GLU A 536 4.70 19.63 42.34
CA GLU A 536 5.94 19.15 41.74
C GLU A 536 6.01 19.55 40.25
N ARG A 537 7.22 19.88 39.77
CA ARG A 537 7.40 20.77 38.62
C ARG A 537 7.50 20.05 37.27
N THR A 538 6.46 19.30 36.92
CA THR A 538 6.25 18.77 35.56
C THR A 538 5.97 19.90 34.56
N LEU A 539 6.22 19.63 33.28
CA LEU A 539 5.55 20.36 32.20
C LEU A 539 4.09 19.87 32.16
N PRO A 540 3.10 20.75 31.93
CA PRO A 540 1.70 20.34 31.89
C PRO A 540 1.47 19.35 30.74
N ALA A 541 0.60 18.37 30.97
CA ALA A 541 0.29 17.34 29.98
C ALA A 541 -0.40 17.92 28.73
N ASP A 542 -1.18 18.99 28.90
CA ASP A 542 -1.86 19.72 27.84
C ASP A 542 -1.39 21.18 27.82
N ILE A 543 -1.23 21.78 26.63
CA ILE A 543 -0.88 23.20 26.48
C ILE A 543 -2.16 23.99 26.20
N THR A 544 -2.54 24.92 27.08
CA THR A 544 -3.78 25.70 26.93
C THR A 544 -3.55 27.04 26.24
N GLU A 545 -4.62 27.69 25.75
CA GLU A 545 -4.58 29.05 25.17
C GLU A 545 -3.88 30.06 26.11
N ASN A 546 -4.01 29.89 27.44
CA ASN A 546 -3.44 30.79 28.44
C ASN A 546 -1.92 30.64 28.60
N ASP A 547 -1.36 29.50 28.18
CA ASP A 547 0.06 29.20 28.31
C ASP A 547 0.90 29.80 27.16
N VAL A 548 0.26 30.15 26.03
CA VAL A 548 0.93 30.69 24.83
C VAL A 548 0.91 32.22 24.82
N THR A 549 2.10 32.84 24.73
CA THR A 549 2.28 34.30 24.68
C THR A 549 2.63 34.84 23.29
N GLY A 550 2.94 33.97 22.34
CA GLY A 550 3.19 34.32 20.95
C GLY A 550 3.39 33.08 20.07
N ILE A 551 3.23 33.26 18.77
CA ILE A 551 3.47 32.23 17.76
C ILE A 551 4.35 32.86 16.68
N ARG A 552 5.40 32.15 16.25
CA ARG A 552 6.12 32.42 15.00
C ARG A 552 5.73 31.33 14.01
N VAL A 553 5.40 31.70 12.78
CA VAL A 553 5.15 30.74 11.68
C VAL A 553 6.27 30.91 10.65
N ASN A 554 6.66 29.84 9.98
CA ASN A 554 7.64 29.92 8.89
C ASN A 554 7.05 30.60 7.63
N GLU A 555 7.84 30.76 6.57
CA GLU A 555 7.38 31.41 5.33
C GLU A 555 6.43 30.55 4.48
N ALA A 556 6.35 29.23 4.73
CA ALA A 556 5.48 28.30 4.02
C ALA A 556 4.08 28.15 4.65
N GLY A 557 3.94 28.36 5.97
CA GLY A 557 2.69 28.22 6.72
C GLY A 557 2.45 26.84 7.33
N ASP A 558 3.34 25.87 7.09
CA ASP A 558 3.23 24.46 7.51
C ASP A 558 3.78 24.18 8.92
N SER A 559 4.54 25.11 9.50
CA SER A 559 5.24 24.89 10.77
C SER A 559 5.52 26.20 11.50
N GLY A 560 5.71 26.10 12.82
CA GLY A 560 5.92 27.25 13.67
C GLY A 560 6.46 26.93 15.04
N THR A 561 6.60 27.98 15.85
CA THR A 561 7.12 27.94 17.21
C THR A 561 6.15 28.64 18.15
N LEU A 562 5.60 27.90 19.10
CA LEU A 562 4.84 28.46 20.23
C LEU A 562 5.81 29.01 21.27
N ILE A 563 5.57 30.23 21.76
CA ILE A 563 6.35 30.89 22.82
C ILE A 563 5.51 30.88 24.10
N LEU A 564 5.86 30.03 25.05
CA LEU A 564 5.09 29.86 26.29
C LEU A 564 5.36 30.99 27.31
N ALA A 565 4.41 31.19 28.22
CA ALA A 565 4.45 32.20 29.28
C ALA A 565 5.59 32.00 30.31
N ASN A 566 6.15 30.80 30.37
CA ASN A 566 7.34 30.46 31.14
C ASN A 566 8.66 30.79 30.42
N GLY A 567 8.62 31.20 29.14
CA GLY A 567 9.77 31.50 28.30
C GLY A 567 10.30 30.34 27.46
N SER A 568 9.69 29.15 27.52
CA SER A 568 10.03 28.02 26.63
C SER A 568 9.49 28.24 25.22
N GLU A 569 10.25 27.78 24.22
CA GLU A 569 9.83 27.73 22.82
C GLU A 569 9.59 26.27 22.41
N ILE A 570 8.45 25.97 21.74
CA ILE A 570 8.04 24.61 21.34
C ILE A 570 7.77 24.59 19.84
N GLN A 571 8.36 23.62 19.13
CA GLN A 571 8.12 23.35 17.72
C GLN A 571 6.73 22.74 17.52
N VAL A 572 5.99 23.24 16.52
CA VAL A 572 4.68 22.71 16.11
C VAL A 572 4.57 22.63 14.59
N ARG A 573 3.87 21.60 14.11
CA ARG A 573 3.42 21.47 12.72
C ARG A 573 1.97 21.98 12.61
N ILE A 574 1.63 22.58 11.48
CA ILE A 574 0.30 23.09 11.16
C ILE A 574 -0.27 22.24 10.03
N SER A 575 -1.38 21.54 10.29
CA SER A 575 -1.99 20.66 9.30
C SER A 575 -2.74 21.44 8.21
N SER A 576 -3.07 20.76 7.10
CA SER A 576 -3.80 21.36 5.97
C SER A 576 -5.23 21.82 6.33
N ASN A 577 -5.80 21.34 7.44
CA ASN A 577 -7.07 21.81 8.00
C ASN A 577 -6.91 22.87 9.12
N GLY A 578 -5.67 23.23 9.50
CA GLY A 578 -5.36 24.34 10.42
C GLY A 578 -5.22 23.96 11.90
N ASP A 579 -5.09 22.67 12.21
CA ASP A 579 -4.81 22.18 13.56
C ASP A 579 -3.31 22.26 13.86
N VAL A 580 -2.96 22.30 15.15
CA VAL A 580 -1.59 22.50 15.63
C VAL A 580 -1.16 21.31 16.48
N VAL A 581 -0.06 20.65 16.09
CA VAL A 581 0.45 19.44 16.76
C VAL A 581 1.91 19.66 17.17
N THR A 582 2.29 19.28 18.40
CA THR A 582 3.67 19.36 18.89
C THR A 582 4.56 18.26 18.29
N SER A 583 5.86 18.49 18.25
CA SER A 583 6.85 17.47 17.86
C SER A 583 6.93 16.26 18.83
N ASP A 584 6.24 16.29 19.97
CA ASP A 584 6.08 15.16 20.88
C ASP A 584 4.65 14.57 20.90
N GLY A 585 3.91 14.77 19.79
CA GLY A 585 2.66 14.06 19.49
C GLY A 585 1.42 14.56 20.23
N ARG A 586 1.46 15.75 20.86
CA ARG A 586 0.31 16.33 21.55
C ARG A 586 -0.50 17.25 20.63
N THR A 587 -1.81 17.08 20.67
CA THR A 587 -2.77 18.01 20.06
C THR A 587 -2.80 19.33 20.84
N VAL A 588 -2.78 20.47 20.16
CA VAL A 588 -2.86 21.80 20.78
C VAL A 588 -4.16 22.49 20.35
N ASP A 589 -4.99 22.85 21.34
CA ASP A 589 -6.36 23.35 21.15
C ASP A 589 -6.38 24.85 20.76
N ILE A 590 -5.71 25.20 19.65
CA ILE A 590 -5.50 26.57 19.15
C ILE A 590 -5.75 26.64 17.63
N THR A 591 -6.89 27.20 17.22
CA THR A 591 -7.20 27.44 15.80
C THR A 591 -6.50 28.70 15.26
N VAL A 592 -5.58 28.55 14.30
CA VAL A 592 -4.96 29.69 13.60
C VAL A 592 -5.88 30.18 12.48
N LYS A 593 -6.15 31.49 12.42
CA LYS A 593 -6.89 32.13 11.31
C LYS A 593 -5.91 32.77 10.31
N PRO A 594 -6.04 32.54 8.98
CA PRO A 594 -5.19 33.19 7.98
C PRO A 594 -5.40 34.71 7.91
N SER A 595 -4.44 35.40 7.29
CA SER A 595 -4.41 36.87 7.26
C SER A 595 -5.51 37.47 6.38
N LYS A 596 -5.98 38.68 6.75
CA LYS A 596 -7.10 39.37 6.09
C LYS A 596 -6.82 39.88 4.67
N ASP A 597 -5.57 39.79 4.20
CA ASP A 597 -5.24 40.18 2.82
C ASP A 597 -5.48 39.07 1.78
N GLU A 598 -5.59 37.80 2.18
CA GLU A 598 -5.90 36.70 1.25
C GLU A 598 -7.40 36.60 0.92
N GLN A 599 -8.27 36.96 1.88
CA GLN A 599 -9.72 37.10 1.68
C GLN A 599 -10.12 38.13 0.60
N LYS A 600 -9.14 38.79 -0.02
CA LYS A 600 -9.31 39.77 -1.09
C LYS A 600 -9.12 39.23 -2.51
N LYS A 601 -8.76 37.95 -2.68
CA LYS A 601 -8.71 37.28 -4.00
C LYS A 601 -9.95 36.48 -4.36
N GLU A 602 -10.68 35.95 -3.39
CA GLU A 602 -11.95 35.23 -3.64
C GLU A 602 -13.20 36.14 -3.64
N ALA A 603 -13.06 37.40 -3.22
CA ALA A 603 -14.18 38.32 -3.06
C ALA A 603 -14.61 39.08 -4.34
N ASP A 604 -14.09 38.73 -5.52
CA ASP A 604 -14.38 39.42 -6.80
C ASP A 604 -15.16 38.55 -7.82
N THR A 605 -15.91 37.55 -7.34
CA THR A 605 -16.79 36.71 -8.17
C THR A 605 -18.24 36.56 -7.67
N THR A 606 -18.72 37.40 -6.74
CA THR A 606 -20.17 37.42 -6.41
C THR A 606 -20.76 38.76 -5.95
N SER A 607 -21.91 39.11 -6.56
CA SER A 607 -22.95 40.02 -6.06
C SER A 607 -22.61 41.49 -5.74
N ASP A 608 -23.06 42.40 -6.63
CA ASP A 608 -23.96 43.50 -6.27
C ASP A 608 -24.59 44.13 -7.55
N LYS A 609 -25.84 44.63 -7.58
CA LYS A 609 -27.00 44.52 -6.66
C LYS A 609 -28.28 44.75 -7.51
N ASN A 610 -29.46 44.33 -7.06
CA ASN A 610 -30.68 44.30 -7.90
C ASN A 610 -31.47 45.63 -7.95
N THR A 611 -32.09 45.94 -9.11
CA THR A 611 -33.06 47.04 -9.40
C THR A 611 -32.51 48.49 -9.30
N THR A 612 -32.90 49.49 -10.11
CA THR A 612 -34.11 49.68 -10.97
C THR A 612 -33.85 50.65 -12.14
N GLU A 613 -34.67 50.57 -13.22
CA GLU A 613 -34.95 51.62 -14.25
C GLU A 613 -33.75 52.31 -14.97
N ARG A 614 -33.59 52.34 -16.31
CA ARG A 614 -34.55 52.81 -17.35
C ARG A 614 -33.79 53.08 -18.67
N LYS A 615 -34.31 52.61 -19.82
CA LYS A 615 -33.99 53.03 -21.22
C LYS A 615 -32.56 52.71 -21.76
N LYS A 616 -32.31 52.59 -23.09
CA LYS A 616 -33.16 52.39 -24.30
C LYS A 616 -32.22 52.16 -25.50
N GLU A 617 -32.52 51.16 -26.34
CA GLU A 617 -31.89 50.94 -27.68
C GLU A 617 -30.36 50.69 -27.66
N GLU A 618 -29.69 50.23 -28.73
CA GLU A 618 -30.18 49.82 -30.06
C GLU A 618 -29.44 48.56 -30.56
N THR A 619 -29.98 47.90 -31.59
CA THR A 619 -29.38 46.74 -32.26
C THR A 619 -28.20 47.10 -33.16
N THR A 620 -27.24 46.18 -33.33
CA THR A 620 -26.80 45.81 -34.69
C THR A 620 -26.23 44.40 -34.75
N ASP A 621 -26.64 43.64 -35.76
CA ASP A 621 -26.14 42.33 -36.16
C ASP A 621 -25.32 42.51 -37.46
N SER A 622 -24.21 41.78 -37.62
CA SER A 622 -23.51 41.61 -38.89
C SER A 622 -22.56 40.40 -38.88
N ASN A 623 -23.09 39.27 -39.35
CA ASN A 623 -22.46 38.34 -40.29
C ASN A 623 -21.35 38.97 -41.19
N LYS A 624 -20.35 38.27 -41.76
CA LYS A 624 -20.48 37.01 -42.53
C LYS A 624 -19.11 36.46 -43.05
N ASP A 625 -19.17 35.24 -43.60
CA ASP A 625 -18.36 34.64 -44.70
C ASP A 625 -16.97 33.99 -44.47
N GLU A 626 -16.97 32.71 -44.84
CA GLU A 626 -15.91 31.67 -45.02
C GLU A 626 -15.58 31.60 -46.56
N PRO A 627 -15.04 30.53 -47.22
CA PRO A 627 -14.22 29.35 -46.82
C PRO A 627 -13.05 29.01 -47.85
N LEU A 628 -12.52 27.76 -47.78
CA LEU A 628 -11.81 26.97 -48.84
C LEU A 628 -10.30 27.25 -49.11
N ASP A 629 -9.45 26.30 -49.58
CA ASP A 629 -9.63 24.87 -49.97
C ASP A 629 -8.35 23.99 -49.78
N LYS A 630 -8.43 22.70 -50.12
CA LYS A 630 -7.48 21.57 -49.93
C LYS A 630 -6.43 21.40 -51.05
N LYS A 631 -5.40 20.53 -50.81
CA LYS A 631 -5.05 19.38 -51.70
C LYS A 631 -4.00 18.37 -51.16
N GLU A 632 -3.89 17.23 -51.86
CA GLU A 632 -3.14 15.99 -51.52
C GLU A 632 -2.05 15.63 -52.57
N ALA A 633 -1.40 14.45 -52.38
CA ALA A 633 -0.73 13.55 -53.35
C ALA A 633 0.76 13.79 -53.74
N ASP A 634 1.59 12.79 -54.13
CA ASP A 634 1.68 11.31 -53.94
C ASP A 634 3.00 10.76 -54.60
N THR A 635 3.28 9.44 -54.52
CA THR A 635 4.03 8.55 -55.47
C THR A 635 5.58 8.29 -55.45
N THR A 636 5.97 7.14 -54.84
CA THR A 636 6.72 5.96 -55.42
C THR A 636 8.24 5.88 -55.75
N SER A 637 8.79 4.66 -55.47
CA SER A 637 9.81 3.86 -56.23
C SER A 637 11.33 4.12 -56.02
N ASP A 638 12.30 3.18 -56.20
CA ASP A 638 12.29 1.71 -56.48
C ASP A 638 13.62 0.96 -56.12
N LYS A 639 13.54 -0.38 -55.97
CA LYS A 639 14.56 -1.49 -56.05
C LYS A 639 16.11 -1.24 -56.12
N ASN A 640 16.88 -1.98 -55.28
CA ASN A 640 17.67 -3.20 -55.65
C ASN A 640 18.55 -3.71 -54.46
N THR A 641 18.54 -5.00 -54.04
CA THR A 641 19.07 -6.26 -54.66
C THR A 641 20.60 -6.46 -54.52
N THR A 642 21.03 -7.51 -53.80
CA THR A 642 21.82 -8.69 -54.28
C THR A 642 22.30 -9.58 -53.12
N GLU A 643 22.21 -10.91 -53.25
CA GLU A 643 22.78 -11.90 -52.30
C GLU A 643 24.30 -12.11 -52.45
N ARG A 644 24.99 -12.56 -51.38
CA ARG A 644 26.09 -13.53 -51.56
C ARG A 644 26.27 -14.46 -50.36
N LYS A 645 26.96 -15.58 -50.61
CA LYS A 645 26.96 -16.83 -49.81
C LYS A 645 28.38 -17.46 -49.84
N LYS A 646 28.64 -18.42 -48.93
CA LYS A 646 29.90 -19.19 -48.70
C LYS A 646 30.97 -18.46 -47.87
N GLU A 647 31.88 -19.11 -47.13
CA GLU A 647 32.19 -20.54 -46.81
C GLU A 647 32.70 -20.55 -45.34
N GLU A 648 32.31 -21.44 -44.41
CA GLU A 648 32.56 -22.90 -44.29
C GLU A 648 34.03 -23.29 -43.98
N THR A 649 34.27 -23.83 -42.77
CA THR A 649 35.36 -24.75 -42.32
C THR A 649 35.12 -25.01 -40.79
N THR A 650 34.84 -26.23 -40.29
CA THR A 650 35.74 -27.37 -39.92
C THR A 650 36.87 -26.97 -38.96
N ASP A 651 37.20 -27.66 -37.86
CA ASP A 651 36.75 -28.95 -37.24
C ASP A 651 37.08 -28.86 -35.70
N SER A 652 37.03 -29.82 -34.77
CA SER A 652 36.96 -31.30 -34.78
C SER A 652 36.70 -31.88 -33.35
N ASN A 653 36.18 -33.12 -33.25
CA ASN A 653 36.41 -34.08 -32.12
C ASN A 653 35.86 -33.72 -30.69
N LYS A 654 35.58 -34.63 -29.75
CA LYS A 654 35.35 -36.11 -29.73
C LYS A 654 34.73 -36.55 -28.39
N GLY A 655 33.90 -37.59 -28.37
CA GLY A 655 33.54 -38.29 -27.13
C GLY A 655 32.29 -39.15 -27.28
N ALA A 656 32.38 -40.46 -27.01
CA ALA A 656 31.28 -41.40 -27.18
C ALA A 656 31.32 -42.55 -26.17
N SER A 657 30.14 -43.03 -25.76
CA SER A 657 29.96 -44.36 -25.15
C SER A 657 28.52 -44.83 -25.33
N ASP A 658 28.31 -45.83 -26.19
CA ASP A 658 27.07 -46.59 -26.27
C ASP A 658 26.87 -47.49 -25.03
N PHE A 659 25.62 -47.72 -24.63
CA PHE A 659 25.21 -48.97 -23.97
C PHE A 659 23.81 -49.38 -24.47
N LYS A 660 23.51 -50.69 -24.53
CA LYS A 660 22.40 -51.22 -25.35
C LYS A 660 21.82 -52.53 -24.80
N LEU A 661 20.63 -52.88 -25.31
CA LEU A 661 19.74 -54.03 -24.98
C LEU A 661 18.98 -53.89 -23.64
N GLY A 662 17.71 -54.30 -23.55
CA GLY A 662 16.78 -54.72 -24.62
C GLY A 662 15.53 -55.48 -24.11
N ASP A 663 14.44 -55.46 -24.90
CA ASP A 663 13.20 -56.26 -24.78
C ASP A 663 12.28 -56.03 -23.55
N SER A 664 10.94 -56.19 -23.59
CA SER A 664 10.02 -56.56 -24.70
C SER A 664 8.53 -56.21 -24.40
N LYS A 665 7.76 -55.79 -25.43
CA LYS A 665 6.26 -55.85 -25.59
C LYS A 665 5.38 -55.03 -24.61
N SER A 666 4.12 -54.65 -24.90
CA SER A 666 3.19 -55.00 -26.01
C SER A 666 2.24 -53.85 -26.45
N GLU A 667 2.01 -53.76 -27.76
CA GLU A 667 0.76 -53.45 -28.52
C GLU A 667 -0.32 -52.47 -27.98
N THR A 668 -0.55 -51.40 -28.76
CA THR A 668 -1.77 -50.58 -28.82
C THR A 668 -2.79 -51.20 -29.83
N PRO A 669 -4.10 -50.85 -29.82
CA PRO A 669 -4.54 -49.76 -30.71
C PRO A 669 -5.80 -48.93 -30.32
N LYS A 670 -5.74 -47.64 -30.71
CA LYS A 670 -6.79 -46.75 -31.24
C LYS A 670 -8.29 -47.06 -31.05
N LYS A 671 -8.96 -46.16 -30.31
CA LYS A 671 -9.94 -45.15 -30.81
C LYS A 671 -10.66 -45.41 -32.15
N ASP A 672 -11.99 -45.43 -32.11
CA ASP A 672 -12.90 -45.16 -33.25
C ASP A 672 -14.17 -44.40 -32.77
N ASP A 673 -14.68 -43.53 -33.64
CA ASP A 673 -15.92 -42.72 -33.63
C ASP A 673 -16.23 -42.47 -35.15
N PRO A 674 -17.47 -42.20 -35.63
CA PRO A 674 -18.62 -41.60 -34.92
C PRO A 674 -20.03 -42.14 -35.32
N ALA A 675 -21.09 -41.56 -34.75
CA ALA A 675 -22.42 -41.42 -35.37
C ALA A 675 -23.19 -40.21 -34.77
N SER A 676 -24.23 -39.71 -35.46
CA SER A 676 -24.96 -38.48 -35.06
C SER A 676 -26.46 -38.51 -35.43
N PHE A 677 -27.22 -37.54 -34.91
CA PHE A 677 -28.68 -37.36 -34.99
C PHE A 677 -29.50 -38.36 -34.13
N ASP A 678 -30.67 -38.02 -33.60
CA ASP A 678 -31.58 -36.91 -33.97
C ASP A 678 -32.09 -36.05 -32.79
N SER A 679 -32.81 -34.98 -33.11
CA SER A 679 -33.37 -34.00 -32.16
C SER A 679 -34.73 -34.38 -31.58
N GLU A 680 -35.04 -33.91 -30.37
CA GLU A 680 -36.36 -33.30 -30.12
C GLU A 680 -36.30 -32.22 -29.04
N SER A 681 -37.20 -31.25 -29.12
CA SER A 681 -37.32 -30.11 -28.21
C SER A 681 -38.61 -30.23 -27.40
N ASP A 682 -38.61 -29.82 -26.13
CA ASP A 682 -39.86 -29.45 -25.48
C ASP A 682 -39.73 -28.16 -24.66
N ASN A 683 -40.79 -27.36 -24.72
CA ASN A 683 -40.86 -25.99 -24.25
C ASN A 683 -42.11 -25.89 -23.38
N ARG A 684 -41.99 -25.65 -22.07
CA ARG A 684 -43.19 -25.33 -21.29
C ARG A 684 -42.96 -24.38 -20.13
N ALA A 685 -43.60 -23.22 -20.24
CA ALA A 685 -43.77 -22.27 -19.16
C ALA A 685 -45.06 -22.55 -18.37
N SER A 686 -45.03 -22.23 -17.08
CA SER A 686 -46.18 -21.89 -16.24
C SER A 686 -45.64 -21.06 -15.07
N ASP A 687 -45.90 -19.76 -15.04
CA ASP A 687 -47.08 -19.18 -14.37
C ASP A 687 -47.25 -19.68 -12.92
N PHE A 688 -46.85 -18.85 -11.95
CA PHE A 688 -47.65 -18.61 -10.74
C PHE A 688 -47.41 -17.20 -10.19
N LYS A 689 -48.37 -16.67 -9.41
CA LYS A 689 -48.47 -15.25 -9.04
C LYS A 689 -48.02 -14.93 -7.61
N LEU A 690 -47.85 -13.62 -7.38
CA LEU A 690 -47.86 -12.97 -6.07
C LEU A 690 -48.96 -13.54 -5.13
N GLU A 691 -48.67 -13.56 -3.83
CA GLU A 691 -49.64 -13.07 -2.85
C GLU A 691 -48.91 -12.34 -1.70
N ASP A 692 -49.40 -11.15 -1.32
CA ASP A 692 -48.91 -10.41 -0.16
C ASP A 692 -49.23 -11.12 1.16
N LYS A 693 -48.30 -11.07 2.13
CA LYS A 693 -48.69 -10.84 3.53
C LYS A 693 -47.56 -10.26 4.38
N LYS A 694 -47.89 -9.16 5.05
CA LYS A 694 -47.21 -8.66 6.23
C LYS A 694 -47.20 -9.75 7.32
N ARG A 695 -46.08 -9.91 8.01
CA ARG A 695 -46.00 -9.40 9.38
C ARG A 695 -44.60 -8.94 9.74
#